data_AF-R7BGB8-F1
#
_entry.id   AF-R7BGB8-F1
#
_cell.length_a   1.000
_cell.length_b   1.000
_cell.length_c   1.000
_cell.angle_alpha   90.00
_cell.angle_beta   90.00
_cell.angle_gamma   90.00
#
_symmetry.space_group_name_H-M   'P 1'
#
loop_
_entity.id
_entity.type
_entity.pdbx_description
1 polymer ?
#
loop_
_entity_poly.entity_id
_entity_poly.type
_entity_poly.pdbx_seq_one_letter_code
_entity_poly.pdbx_strand_id
1 'polypeptide(L)'
;MKTRRLSNVMRGVSSVTASILALSVIGSGIADSYRKNLDEQLGTTSYITSTDASSARFVSDYTTIEEMAQAAKDVAIREGEEGTVIMKNDNNVFPIASTQKVALFGLAAYAPYPYNSRDLRAGNDDAVDLAQALKDAGISVDSTLEDMYMNKILNPHDVEQTNRWTGAVSIVTGYDNIYTTSVGDMQDFIINEVSPDRFTELGIPADWKSSIDKENTTAICVFARPGGESNTYAPGSAMNSAGESTGADPLALSEEELAVIDAAKETCSKVVVLLNSGNTMGIAEIAEGSAHEVDGIAYIGCINDYQCTGIVNVLTGKVNATGALTDTYVVDNNSIPAVQNFGGDYYADADIVAANSENGFDSRYPKTDISNISSASSFGGGDATYSAGQYIVEAEGIYVGYKYFETRYFDSVVNPSSNADSAKGSTQGSTWNYNDEVIYPFGHTLSYLDYEQNVKSVTVDKTSEGNITAVIEVKNKSSQDGKFLAQLYVQQPYTDYDKANNVEKSAIMFLNSAKVDIPAGQTKEVTITVPTKYLASYDYTNAKTYILDEGDYYFTAAAGSHEAVNNVLGAMGKTVADGMDADAVGTAVVWNGNKSLDTTTFSISHDTVVTNVADDADLNYWTGEETVTYLSRQDWDATYPINYNKDVTVTIADSPRKDEWISALRGMQYTIKTDNPADEGKDNGVRFSTEDIQYEQLSNINDPYWDKLVSSITIDEAVGAVIHGGSQSDVLTNVDNPVVLQNEGVNGFTATYTDEATGKTYRFNVNSQTLLGSSFNPELAYEWGLIEGNSGLWLERYDVWGTGLTLRRTPYNGRNYEYISEDPMLTNRIGYGIIKGCNEKGILNGPKHIGFNDQEHNRNGVAAYMNEQKMRETDLRGFQGALEDAQGMAVMVAFNRIGATNASHHVGMLKTILRDEWGYTGVISTDMMNNSYYFTPESMIMATVTQVADFGGNDNHINLGDGGVDATWAYISEDSVKNDATLVNQARENLKYQLYTFANSAVMNVSTVRVDTWWDKALKTTRTVSGVATGVFVLAWLAFSLMPEKKKEEE
;
A
#
# COMPACT_ATOMS: atom_id res chain seq x y z
N MET A 1 32.56 62.47 -46.26
CA MET A 1 31.61 62.86 -45.18
C MET A 1 30.36 61.95 -45.09
N LYS A 2 29.65 61.65 -46.19
CA LYS A 2 28.45 60.77 -46.15
C LYS A 2 28.75 59.33 -45.68
N THR A 3 29.86 58.73 -46.11
CA THR A 3 30.28 57.35 -45.76
C THR A 3 30.58 57.18 -44.27
N ARG A 4 31.29 58.14 -43.65
CA ARG A 4 31.60 58.14 -42.20
C ARG A 4 30.35 58.30 -41.33
N ARG A 5 29.37 59.12 -41.76
CA ARG A 5 28.07 59.22 -41.08
C ARG A 5 27.27 57.90 -41.18
N LEU A 6 27.24 57.28 -42.36
CA LEU A 6 26.59 55.97 -42.52
C LEU A 6 27.27 54.88 -41.68
N SER A 7 28.60 54.83 -41.65
CA SER A 7 29.36 53.91 -40.81
C SER A 7 28.97 54.03 -39.32
N ASN A 8 28.88 55.25 -38.79
CA ASN A 8 28.50 55.46 -37.39
C ASN A 8 27.02 55.09 -37.12
N VAL A 9 26.12 55.33 -38.09
CA VAL A 9 24.73 54.90 -38.01
C VAL A 9 24.64 53.37 -38.02
N MET A 10 25.35 52.68 -38.92
CA MET A 10 25.34 51.20 -38.98
C MET A 10 25.94 50.58 -37.73
N ARG A 11 27.00 51.18 -37.15
CA ARG A 11 27.52 50.79 -35.83
C ARG A 11 26.44 50.93 -34.75
N GLY A 12 25.78 52.08 -34.65
CA GLY A 12 24.72 52.30 -33.66
C GLY A 12 23.56 51.33 -33.80
N VAL A 13 23.07 51.10 -35.02
CA VAL A 13 21.99 50.14 -35.28
C VAL A 13 22.45 48.71 -34.99
N SER A 14 23.68 48.33 -35.36
CA SER A 14 24.23 47.01 -35.03
C SER A 14 24.32 46.76 -33.52
N SER A 15 24.66 47.79 -32.73
CA SER A 15 24.66 47.69 -31.28
C SER A 15 23.25 47.52 -30.72
N VAL A 16 22.26 48.27 -31.22
CA VAL A 16 20.86 48.12 -30.79
C VAL A 16 20.31 46.74 -31.14
N THR A 17 20.53 46.25 -32.37
CA THR A 17 20.06 44.91 -32.75
C THR A 17 20.80 43.81 -32.00
N ALA A 18 22.10 43.99 -31.69
CA ALA A 18 22.86 43.05 -30.87
C ALA A 18 22.36 43.03 -29.42
N SER A 19 21.96 44.18 -28.85
CA SER A 19 21.33 44.24 -27.53
C SER A 19 19.96 43.57 -27.50
N ILE A 20 19.13 43.77 -28.53
CA ILE A 20 17.84 43.07 -28.66
C ILE A 20 18.07 41.56 -28.80
N LEU A 21 19.07 41.14 -29.59
CA LEU A 21 19.45 39.74 -29.71
C LEU A 21 19.85 39.18 -28.34
N ALA A 22 20.77 39.83 -27.62
CA ALA A 22 21.20 39.40 -26.30
C ALA A 22 20.03 39.28 -25.31
N LEU A 23 19.16 40.30 -25.24
CA LEU A 23 17.98 40.28 -24.39
C LEU A 23 16.98 39.18 -24.79
N SER A 24 16.79 38.94 -26.09
CA SER A 24 15.90 37.87 -26.56
C SER A 24 16.46 36.47 -26.29
N VAL A 25 17.79 36.29 -26.34
CA VAL A 25 18.45 35.03 -25.98
C VAL A 25 18.30 34.77 -24.49
N ILE A 26 18.61 35.77 -23.65
CA ILE A 26 18.45 35.67 -22.19
C ILE A 26 16.97 35.45 -21.82
N GLY A 27 16.07 36.25 -22.40
CA GLY A 27 14.63 36.14 -22.16
C GLY A 27 14.03 34.83 -22.65
N SER A 28 14.58 34.20 -23.69
CA SER A 28 14.16 32.85 -24.11
C SER A 28 14.54 31.81 -23.06
N GLY A 29 15.77 31.87 -22.53
CA GLY A 29 16.19 30.96 -21.45
C GLY A 29 15.31 31.09 -20.21
N ILE A 30 15.02 32.33 -19.78
CA ILE A 30 14.11 32.57 -18.66
C ILE A 30 12.70 32.06 -18.98
N ALA A 31 12.18 32.32 -20.18
CA ALA A 31 10.83 31.86 -20.54
C ALA A 31 10.74 30.33 -20.69
N ASP A 32 11.82 29.65 -21.07
CA ASP A 32 11.90 28.19 -21.06
C ASP A 32 11.88 27.65 -19.62
N SER A 33 12.61 28.27 -18.68
CA SER A 33 12.57 27.89 -17.25
C SER A 33 11.22 28.11 -16.57
N TYR A 34 10.46 29.14 -16.97
CA TYR A 34 9.14 29.46 -16.39
C TYR A 34 7.98 29.08 -17.31
N ARG A 35 8.18 28.15 -18.23
CA ARG A 35 7.26 27.84 -19.33
C ARG A 35 5.86 27.42 -18.86
N LYS A 36 5.75 26.55 -17.85
CA LYS A 36 4.47 26.15 -17.25
C LYS A 36 3.71 27.36 -16.69
N ASN A 37 4.37 28.18 -15.88
CA ASN A 37 3.76 29.38 -15.29
C ASN A 37 3.30 30.36 -16.37
N LEU A 38 4.06 30.48 -17.47
CA LEU A 38 3.65 31.28 -18.63
C LEU A 38 2.45 30.67 -19.35
N ASP A 39 2.40 29.36 -19.52
CA ASP A 39 1.28 28.65 -20.12
C ASP A 39 -0.01 28.82 -19.31
N GLU A 40 0.07 28.64 -17.99
CA GLU A 40 -1.05 28.89 -17.09
C GLU A 40 -1.53 30.34 -17.14
N GLN A 41 -0.62 31.31 -17.00
CA GLN A 41 -0.97 32.73 -17.00
C GLN A 41 -1.51 33.23 -18.35
N LEU A 42 -1.04 32.64 -19.46
CA LEU A 42 -1.39 33.06 -20.81
C LEU A 42 -2.44 32.16 -21.48
N GLY A 43 -2.93 31.13 -20.78
CA GLY A 43 -3.88 30.16 -21.31
C GLY A 43 -3.36 29.41 -22.54
N THR A 44 -2.07 29.06 -22.54
CA THR A 44 -1.43 28.26 -23.61
C THR A 44 -1.00 26.90 -23.10
N THR A 45 -0.56 26.02 -23.99
CA THR A 45 0.03 24.72 -23.63
C THR A 45 1.24 24.48 -24.52
N SER A 46 2.41 24.35 -23.91
CA SER A 46 3.69 24.13 -24.63
C SER A 46 3.93 22.68 -24.99
N TYR A 47 3.18 21.74 -24.42
CA TYR A 47 3.29 20.31 -24.72
C TYR A 47 1.91 19.73 -25.01
N ILE A 48 1.80 18.96 -26.09
CA ILE A 48 0.58 18.21 -26.38
C ILE A 48 0.95 16.74 -26.31
N THR A 49 0.26 16.05 -25.41
CA THR A 49 0.30 14.60 -25.26
C THR A 49 -0.75 14.01 -26.19
N SER A 50 -0.37 13.05 -27.04
CA SER A 50 -1.25 12.37 -27.99
C SER A 50 -1.14 10.87 -27.84
N THR A 51 -2.28 10.19 -27.87
CA THR A 51 -2.38 8.72 -27.84
C THR A 51 -2.56 8.19 -29.26
N ASP A 52 -1.68 7.30 -29.75
CA ASP A 52 -1.85 6.62 -31.06
C ASP A 52 -2.35 5.19 -30.88
N ALA A 53 -3.68 5.04 -30.90
CA ALA A 53 -4.32 3.73 -30.77
C ALA A 53 -4.00 2.77 -31.93
N SER A 54 -3.53 3.26 -33.09
CA SER A 54 -3.31 2.42 -34.28
C SER A 54 -1.99 1.66 -34.28
N SER A 55 -1.03 2.10 -33.45
CA SER A 55 0.27 1.45 -33.25
C SER A 55 0.49 0.96 -31.81
N ALA A 56 -0.54 1.03 -30.96
CA ALA A 56 -0.47 0.68 -29.54
C ALA A 56 -0.12 -0.81 -29.34
N ARG A 57 0.89 -1.08 -28.49
CA ARG A 57 1.25 -2.46 -28.08
C ARG A 57 0.23 -3.05 -27.11
N PHE A 58 -0.34 -2.18 -26.27
CA PHE A 58 -1.34 -2.54 -25.29
C PHE A 58 -2.66 -1.85 -25.65
N VAL A 59 -3.71 -2.64 -25.79
CA VAL A 59 -5.07 -2.18 -26.11
C VAL A 59 -6.06 -2.88 -25.20
N SER A 60 -7.18 -2.23 -24.91
CA SER A 60 -8.21 -2.84 -24.07
C SER A 60 -8.79 -4.08 -24.75
N ASP A 61 -9.14 -5.09 -23.94
CA ASP A 61 -9.83 -6.30 -24.39
C ASP A 61 -11.31 -6.04 -24.71
N TYR A 62 -11.86 -4.92 -24.22
CA TYR A 62 -13.28 -4.58 -24.35
C TYR A 62 -13.51 -3.66 -25.54
N THR A 63 -14.59 -3.90 -26.29
CA THR A 63 -14.89 -3.10 -27.49
C THR A 63 -15.69 -1.86 -27.13
N THR A 64 -16.50 -1.92 -26.07
CA THR A 64 -17.29 -0.78 -25.59
C THR A 64 -17.10 -0.54 -24.09
N ILE A 65 -17.41 0.68 -23.67
CA ILE A 65 -17.32 1.04 -22.25
C ILE A 65 -18.34 0.31 -21.39
N GLU A 66 -19.50 -0.05 -21.96
CA GLU A 66 -20.52 -0.84 -21.28
C GLU A 66 -20.03 -2.26 -20.99
N GLU A 67 -19.32 -2.90 -21.93
CA GLU A 67 -18.74 -4.23 -21.71
C GLU A 67 -17.69 -4.18 -20.59
N MET A 68 -16.84 -3.15 -20.59
CA MET A 68 -15.81 -2.94 -19.58
C MET A 68 -16.41 -2.66 -18.20
N ALA A 69 -17.40 -1.76 -18.12
CA ALA A 69 -18.10 -1.45 -16.87
C ALA A 69 -18.86 -2.66 -16.33
N GLN A 70 -19.47 -3.48 -17.20
CA GLN A 70 -20.13 -4.71 -16.79
C GLN A 70 -19.13 -5.73 -16.25
N ALA A 71 -17.96 -5.87 -16.87
CA ALA A 71 -16.92 -6.78 -16.37
C ALA A 71 -16.37 -6.34 -15.01
N ALA A 72 -16.16 -5.03 -14.79
CA ALA A 72 -15.77 -4.49 -13.49
C ALA A 72 -16.84 -4.77 -12.42
N LYS A 73 -18.12 -4.60 -12.77
CA LYS A 73 -19.25 -4.94 -11.91
C LYS A 73 -19.30 -6.43 -11.58
N ASP A 74 -19.10 -7.31 -12.55
CA ASP A 74 -19.16 -8.76 -12.35
C ASP A 74 -18.05 -9.25 -11.41
N VAL A 75 -16.82 -8.73 -11.55
CA VAL A 75 -15.71 -9.02 -10.63
C VAL A 75 -16.01 -8.49 -9.22
N ALA A 76 -16.50 -7.25 -9.09
CA ALA A 76 -16.89 -6.69 -7.79
C ALA A 76 -18.03 -7.47 -7.11
N ILE A 77 -18.99 -8.01 -7.87
CA ILE A 77 -20.00 -8.94 -7.31
C ILE A 77 -19.31 -10.21 -6.79
N ARG A 78 -18.38 -10.79 -7.55
CA ARG A 78 -17.64 -11.99 -7.14
C ARG A 78 -16.74 -11.76 -5.93
N GLU A 79 -16.17 -10.57 -5.74
CA GLU A 79 -15.49 -10.21 -4.49
C GLU A 79 -16.45 -10.35 -3.29
N GLY A 80 -17.68 -9.87 -3.42
CA GLY A 80 -18.72 -10.09 -2.41
C GLY A 80 -19.08 -11.58 -2.21
N GLU A 81 -19.20 -12.35 -3.30
CA GLU A 81 -19.53 -13.78 -3.23
C GLU A 81 -18.43 -14.64 -2.62
N GLU A 82 -17.19 -14.37 -3.02
CA GLU A 82 -16.03 -15.18 -2.67
C GLU A 82 -15.37 -14.70 -1.39
N GLY A 83 -15.52 -13.42 -1.01
CA GLY A 83 -14.91 -12.78 0.16
C GLY A 83 -15.79 -12.69 1.40
N THR A 84 -17.11 -12.86 1.29
CA THR A 84 -17.98 -12.91 2.49
C THR A 84 -17.64 -14.15 3.32
N VAL A 85 -17.33 -13.95 4.60
CA VAL A 85 -16.95 -15.03 5.51
C VAL A 85 -18.09 -15.31 6.48
N ILE A 86 -18.67 -16.50 6.41
CA ILE A 86 -19.61 -16.96 7.43
C ILE A 86 -18.78 -17.49 8.61
N MET A 87 -18.81 -16.78 9.73
CA MET A 87 -18.00 -17.08 10.91
C MET A 87 -18.75 -18.01 11.88
N LYS A 88 -20.06 -17.80 12.03
CA LYS A 88 -20.96 -18.59 12.89
C LYS A 88 -22.27 -18.86 12.14
N ASN A 89 -22.81 -20.07 12.28
CA ASN A 89 -24.09 -20.44 11.67
C ASN A 89 -24.87 -21.45 12.53
N ASP A 90 -25.40 -20.97 13.64
CA ASP A 90 -26.21 -21.78 14.53
C ASP A 90 -27.69 -21.73 14.15
N ASN A 91 -28.44 -22.71 14.64
CA ASN A 91 -29.87 -22.86 14.38
C ASN A 91 -30.24 -22.85 12.89
N ASN A 92 -29.27 -23.13 12.00
CA ASN A 92 -29.39 -22.99 10.55
C ASN A 92 -29.99 -21.62 10.18
N VAL A 93 -29.44 -20.53 10.71
CA VAL A 93 -29.86 -19.17 10.36
C VAL A 93 -29.45 -18.82 8.92
N PHE A 94 -28.31 -19.35 8.47
CA PHE A 94 -27.90 -19.35 7.08
C PHE A 94 -28.10 -20.72 6.42
N PRO A 95 -28.40 -20.75 5.11
CA PRO A 95 -28.77 -19.60 4.29
C PRO A 95 -30.16 -19.04 4.65
N ILE A 96 -30.32 -17.72 4.54
CA ILE A 96 -31.60 -17.03 4.73
C ILE A 96 -32.53 -17.41 3.58
N ALA A 97 -33.69 -17.97 3.91
CA ALA A 97 -34.63 -18.41 2.89
C ALA A 97 -35.28 -17.20 2.20
N SER A 98 -35.40 -17.23 0.88
CA SER A 98 -35.98 -16.12 0.09
C SER A 98 -37.42 -15.75 0.48
N THR A 99 -38.14 -16.64 1.15
CA THR A 99 -39.52 -16.38 1.63
C THR A 99 -39.57 -15.76 3.03
N GLN A 100 -38.43 -15.62 3.73
CA GLN A 100 -38.39 -15.02 5.05
C GLN A 100 -38.50 -13.50 4.97
N LYS A 101 -39.07 -12.92 6.03
CA LYS A 101 -39.02 -11.48 6.26
C LYS A 101 -37.72 -11.16 6.99
N VAL A 102 -37.05 -10.08 6.59
CA VAL A 102 -35.84 -9.58 7.24
C VAL A 102 -36.07 -8.20 7.81
N ALA A 103 -35.62 -7.98 9.05
CA ALA A 103 -35.54 -6.65 9.66
C ALA A 103 -34.07 -6.23 9.75
N LEU A 104 -33.72 -5.11 9.11
CA LEU A 104 -32.36 -4.56 9.11
C LEU A 104 -32.18 -3.57 10.27
N PHE A 105 -31.20 -3.84 11.13
CA PHE A 105 -30.85 -3.06 12.31
C PHE A 105 -29.41 -2.52 12.22
N GLY A 106 -29.17 -1.41 12.91
CA GLY A 106 -27.87 -0.73 12.96
C GLY A 106 -27.67 0.28 11.83
N LEU A 107 -26.91 1.34 12.09
CA LEU A 107 -26.65 2.41 11.13
C LEU A 107 -26.01 1.86 9.84
N ALA A 108 -25.06 0.93 9.98
CA ALA A 108 -24.31 0.40 8.85
C ALA A 108 -25.15 -0.53 7.95
N ALA A 109 -26.36 -0.93 8.37
CA ALA A 109 -27.24 -1.72 7.51
C ALA A 109 -27.79 -0.92 6.33
N TYR A 110 -27.84 0.41 6.49
CA TYR A 110 -28.30 1.36 5.49
C TYR A 110 -27.20 2.33 5.02
N ALA A 111 -26.16 2.52 5.84
CA ALA A 111 -25.01 3.36 5.52
C ALA A 111 -23.67 2.65 5.85
N PRO A 112 -23.32 1.55 5.16
CA PRO A 112 -22.08 0.79 5.43
C PRO A 112 -20.83 1.59 5.05
N TYR A 113 -19.77 1.48 5.83
CA TYR A 113 -18.47 2.03 5.51
C TYR A 113 -17.84 1.33 4.27
N PRO A 114 -17.24 2.10 3.34
CA PRO A 114 -17.23 3.57 3.24
C PRO A 114 -18.48 4.14 2.50
N TYR A 115 -19.47 4.65 3.23
CA TYR A 115 -20.74 5.08 2.62
C TYR A 115 -20.62 6.38 1.81
N ASN A 116 -19.91 7.37 2.36
CA ASN A 116 -19.79 8.73 1.84
C ASN A 116 -18.34 9.15 1.51
N SER A 117 -17.41 8.19 1.43
CA SER A 117 -16.02 8.46 1.04
C SER A 117 -15.89 8.42 -0.48
N ARG A 118 -15.71 9.57 -1.11
CA ARG A 118 -15.65 9.69 -2.59
C ARG A 118 -14.43 9.00 -3.21
N ASP A 119 -13.35 8.87 -2.46
CA ASP A 119 -12.11 8.25 -2.97
C ASP A 119 -12.16 6.72 -2.84
N LEU A 120 -12.90 6.21 -1.85
CA LEU A 120 -13.00 4.77 -1.57
C LEU A 120 -14.25 4.12 -2.18
N ARG A 121 -15.25 4.92 -2.57
CA ARG A 121 -16.48 4.43 -3.19
C ARG A 121 -16.70 5.13 -4.53
N ALA A 122 -16.91 4.34 -5.58
CA ALA A 122 -17.11 4.87 -6.92
C ALA A 122 -18.39 5.72 -7.01
N GLY A 123 -19.53 5.24 -6.51
CA GLY A 123 -20.79 5.99 -6.58
C GLY A 123 -21.38 6.04 -8.00
N ASN A 124 -21.39 4.89 -8.69
CA ASN A 124 -22.13 4.72 -9.94
C ASN A 124 -23.64 4.73 -9.68
N ASP A 125 -24.42 5.23 -10.65
CA ASP A 125 -25.88 5.37 -10.54
C ASP A 125 -26.62 4.04 -10.35
N ASP A 126 -25.99 2.92 -10.71
CA ASP A 126 -26.51 1.56 -10.59
C ASP A 126 -25.92 0.77 -9.41
N ALA A 127 -25.27 1.46 -8.45
CA ALA A 127 -24.81 0.88 -7.19
C ALA A 127 -25.99 0.28 -6.40
N VAL A 128 -25.73 -0.81 -5.68
CA VAL A 128 -26.76 -1.58 -4.97
C VAL A 128 -26.41 -1.65 -3.48
N ASP A 129 -27.26 -1.12 -2.62
CA ASP A 129 -27.12 -1.26 -1.17
C ASP A 129 -27.65 -2.61 -0.65
N LEU A 130 -27.44 -2.89 0.63
CA LEU A 130 -27.83 -4.15 1.26
C LEU A 130 -29.35 -4.39 1.21
N ALA A 131 -30.16 -3.36 1.47
CA ALA A 131 -31.62 -3.46 1.48
C ALA A 131 -32.16 -3.77 0.08
N GLN A 132 -31.62 -3.10 -0.95
CA GLN A 132 -31.97 -3.35 -2.34
C GLN A 132 -31.51 -4.73 -2.79
N ALA A 133 -30.28 -5.14 -2.46
CA ALA A 133 -29.78 -6.48 -2.80
C ALA A 133 -30.65 -7.61 -2.19
N LEU A 134 -31.11 -7.45 -0.94
CA LEU A 134 -32.04 -8.38 -0.31
C LEU A 134 -33.39 -8.43 -1.05
N LYS A 135 -33.95 -7.28 -1.41
CA LYS A 135 -35.21 -7.19 -2.19
C LYS A 135 -35.06 -7.86 -3.56
N ASP A 136 -33.93 -7.65 -4.23
CA ASP A 136 -33.61 -8.26 -5.53
C ASP A 136 -33.45 -9.79 -5.44
N ALA A 137 -32.97 -10.29 -4.30
CA ALA A 137 -32.93 -11.72 -3.97
C ALA A 137 -34.30 -12.30 -3.55
N GLY A 138 -35.36 -11.48 -3.56
CA GLY A 138 -36.73 -11.88 -3.24
C GLY A 138 -37.06 -11.86 -1.74
N ILE A 139 -36.16 -11.37 -0.88
CA ILE A 139 -36.39 -11.24 0.56
C ILE A 139 -37.27 -10.01 0.84
N SER A 140 -38.27 -10.18 1.70
CA SER A 140 -39.10 -9.08 2.16
C SER A 140 -38.39 -8.32 3.28
N VAL A 141 -37.86 -7.12 2.99
CA VAL A 141 -37.30 -6.22 4.00
C VAL A 141 -38.43 -5.50 4.75
N ASP A 142 -38.31 -5.37 6.07
CA ASP A 142 -39.29 -4.66 6.91
C ASP A 142 -39.28 -3.14 6.61
N SER A 143 -40.32 -2.67 5.93
CA SER A 143 -40.44 -1.28 5.52
C SER A 143 -40.60 -0.29 6.67
N THR A 144 -41.07 -0.76 7.83
CA THR A 144 -41.29 0.10 9.00
C THR A 144 -39.95 0.46 9.62
N LEU A 145 -39.07 -0.52 9.79
CA LEU A 145 -37.73 -0.32 10.29
C LEU A 145 -36.86 0.44 9.28
N GLU A 146 -37.02 0.17 7.99
CA GLU A 146 -36.37 0.93 6.91
C GLU A 146 -36.74 2.41 6.96
N ASP A 147 -38.03 2.76 7.11
CA ASP A 147 -38.47 4.15 7.26
C ASP A 147 -37.90 4.80 8.53
N MET A 148 -37.86 4.07 9.65
CA MET A 148 -37.28 4.57 10.91
C MET A 148 -35.80 4.92 10.73
N TYR A 149 -34.99 4.00 10.22
CA TYR A 149 -33.56 4.25 10.04
C TYR A 149 -33.32 5.34 9.00
N MET A 150 -33.94 5.28 7.82
CA MET A 150 -33.67 6.23 6.75
C MET A 150 -34.19 7.64 7.06
N ASN A 151 -35.39 7.78 7.62
CA ASN A 151 -36.07 9.07 7.73
C ASN A 151 -36.08 9.67 9.15
N LYS A 152 -35.65 8.94 10.19
CA LYS A 152 -35.61 9.43 11.58
C LYS A 152 -34.23 9.32 12.24
N ILE A 153 -33.44 8.30 11.90
CA ILE A 153 -32.14 8.06 12.52
C ILE A 153 -31.01 8.62 11.66
N LEU A 154 -30.86 8.15 10.42
CA LEU A 154 -29.92 8.69 9.43
C LEU A 154 -30.36 10.08 8.97
N ASN A 155 -31.62 10.23 8.57
CA ASN A 155 -32.27 11.47 8.14
C ASN A 155 -31.41 12.32 7.17
N PRO A 156 -31.17 11.85 5.92
CA PRO A 156 -30.35 12.55 4.95
C PRO A 156 -30.93 13.93 4.60
N HIS A 157 -30.08 14.96 4.59
CA HIS A 157 -30.48 16.34 4.31
C HIS A 157 -29.36 17.15 3.66
N ASP A 158 -29.69 18.29 3.04
CA ASP A 158 -28.70 19.15 2.39
C ASP A 158 -27.85 19.89 3.42
N VAL A 159 -26.53 19.78 3.28
CA VAL A 159 -25.53 20.50 4.09
C VAL A 159 -24.55 21.21 3.16
N GLU A 160 -24.22 22.46 3.49
CA GLU A 160 -23.16 23.19 2.81
C GLU A 160 -21.78 22.69 3.29
N GLN A 161 -20.99 22.14 2.37
CA GLN A 161 -19.62 21.74 2.63
C GLN A 161 -18.66 22.67 1.87
N THR A 162 -17.71 23.24 2.60
CA THR A 162 -16.62 24.01 2.00
C THR A 162 -15.44 23.07 1.71
N ASN A 163 -15.00 23.01 0.46
CA ASN A 163 -13.80 22.30 0.08
C ASN A 163 -12.58 22.94 0.77
N ARG A 164 -11.84 22.16 1.57
CA ARG A 164 -10.70 22.66 2.36
C ARG A 164 -9.54 23.20 1.52
N TRP A 165 -9.42 22.77 0.28
CA TRP A 165 -8.31 23.13 -0.62
C TRP A 165 -8.65 24.31 -1.53
N THR A 166 -9.86 24.35 -2.07
CA THR A 166 -10.28 25.37 -3.04
C THR A 166 -11.13 26.48 -2.41
N GLY A 167 -11.63 26.28 -1.19
CA GLY A 167 -12.60 27.16 -0.54
C GLY A 167 -13.98 27.16 -1.22
N ALA A 168 -14.19 26.34 -2.25
CA ALA A 168 -15.46 26.26 -2.96
C ALA A 168 -16.54 25.62 -2.07
N VAL A 169 -17.72 26.21 -2.04
CA VAL A 169 -18.89 25.66 -1.31
C VAL A 169 -19.69 24.77 -2.26
N SER A 170 -19.97 23.55 -1.82
CA SER A 170 -20.86 22.60 -2.50
C SER A 170 -21.94 22.12 -1.54
N ILE A 171 -23.16 21.91 -2.05
CA ILE A 171 -24.21 21.23 -1.29
C ILE A 171 -23.93 19.73 -1.36
N VAL A 172 -23.84 19.08 -0.21
CA VAL A 172 -23.68 17.63 -0.06
C VAL A 172 -24.77 17.08 0.86
N THR A 173 -25.01 15.77 0.80
CA THR A 173 -25.92 15.12 1.75
C THR A 173 -25.23 14.94 3.09
N GLY A 174 -25.76 15.56 4.14
CA GLY A 174 -25.45 15.29 5.54
C GLY A 174 -26.46 14.33 6.16
N TYR A 175 -26.15 13.83 7.36
CA TYR A 175 -26.92 12.84 8.11
C TYR A 175 -26.92 13.24 9.59
N ASP A 176 -28.02 12.96 10.30
CA ASP A 176 -28.14 13.25 11.74
C ASP A 176 -27.26 12.30 12.56
N ASN A 177 -27.21 11.02 12.18
CA ASN A 177 -26.35 10.00 12.78
C ASN A 177 -25.72 9.16 11.65
N ILE A 178 -24.42 8.94 11.69
CA ILE A 178 -23.69 8.06 10.76
C ILE A 178 -22.33 7.71 11.37
N TYR A 179 -21.77 6.55 11.07
CA TYR A 179 -20.37 6.27 11.39
C TYR A 179 -19.46 7.32 10.72
N THR A 180 -18.51 7.86 11.47
CA THR A 180 -17.53 8.82 10.91
C THR A 180 -16.62 8.11 9.92
N THR A 181 -15.98 8.84 9.02
CA THR A 181 -14.94 8.28 8.12
C THR A 181 -13.53 8.44 8.67
N SER A 182 -13.35 9.18 9.76
CA SER A 182 -12.06 9.41 10.42
C SER A 182 -12.23 9.10 11.91
N VAL A 183 -11.28 8.33 12.44
CA VAL A 183 -11.23 7.91 13.85
C VAL A 183 -10.40 8.87 14.70
N GLY A 184 -9.68 9.81 14.08
CA GLY A 184 -8.65 10.62 14.73
C GLY A 184 -7.37 9.83 14.99
N ASP A 185 -6.24 10.50 15.12
CA ASP A 185 -4.96 9.84 15.39
C ASP A 185 -4.68 9.75 16.90
N MET A 186 -4.80 8.54 17.45
CA MET A 186 -4.65 8.25 18.87
C MET A 186 -5.56 9.12 19.75
N GLN A 187 -6.78 9.39 19.27
CA GLN A 187 -7.80 10.18 19.97
C GLN A 187 -8.92 9.31 20.49
N ASP A 188 -9.74 9.87 21.39
CA ASP A 188 -11.00 9.28 21.79
C ASP A 188 -11.94 9.10 20.60
N PHE A 189 -12.55 7.92 20.51
CA PHE A 189 -13.39 7.52 19.36
C PHE A 189 -14.84 7.29 19.79
N ILE A 190 -15.76 8.04 19.18
CA ILE A 190 -17.21 7.89 19.42
C ILE A 190 -17.76 6.80 18.50
N ILE A 191 -18.34 5.76 19.11
CA ILE A 191 -19.14 4.77 18.39
C ILE A 191 -20.56 5.33 18.24
N ASN A 192 -20.90 5.79 17.03
CA ASN A 192 -22.09 6.58 16.75
C ASN A 192 -23.42 5.80 16.70
N GLU A 193 -23.43 4.51 17.04
CA GLU A 193 -24.66 3.71 16.98
C GLU A 193 -25.76 4.28 17.90
N VAL A 194 -27.01 4.22 17.44
CA VAL A 194 -28.14 4.81 18.16
C VAL A 194 -28.88 3.72 18.93
N SER A 195 -28.80 3.78 20.27
CA SER A 195 -29.53 2.85 21.13
C SER A 195 -31.04 2.90 20.87
N PRO A 196 -31.73 1.73 20.80
CA PRO A 196 -33.18 1.64 20.66
C PRO A 196 -33.97 2.38 21.76
N ASP A 197 -33.39 2.60 22.93
CA ASP A 197 -34.02 3.34 24.03
C ASP A 197 -34.24 4.83 23.67
N ARG A 198 -33.45 5.37 22.74
CA ARG A 198 -33.52 6.76 22.29
C ARG A 198 -34.47 6.96 21.11
N PHE A 199 -35.02 5.90 20.52
CA PHE A 199 -35.87 5.98 19.33
C PHE A 199 -37.08 6.92 19.53
N THR A 200 -37.68 6.90 20.71
CA THR A 200 -38.83 7.78 21.03
C THR A 200 -38.48 9.26 21.01
N GLU A 201 -37.24 9.62 21.33
CA GLU A 201 -36.72 11.00 21.27
C GLU A 201 -36.61 11.48 19.83
N LEU A 202 -36.37 10.56 18.89
CA LEU A 202 -36.30 10.80 17.45
C LEU A 202 -37.68 10.77 16.75
N GLY A 203 -38.76 10.69 17.54
CA GLY A 203 -40.13 10.67 17.03
C GLY A 203 -40.60 9.32 16.49
N ILE A 204 -39.88 8.23 16.81
CA ILE A 204 -40.31 6.87 16.51
C ILE A 204 -41.34 6.42 17.58
N PRO A 205 -42.46 5.76 17.20
CA PRO A 205 -43.46 5.31 18.17
C PRO A 205 -42.90 4.37 19.23
N ALA A 206 -43.31 4.55 20.50
CA ALA A 206 -42.83 3.71 21.61
C ALA A 206 -43.19 2.21 21.46
N ASP A 207 -44.21 1.90 20.67
CA ASP A 207 -44.67 0.54 20.36
C ASP A 207 -44.12 0.00 19.04
N TRP A 208 -43.07 0.61 18.47
CA TRP A 208 -42.47 0.19 17.19
C TRP A 208 -42.13 -1.31 17.15
N LYS A 209 -41.68 -1.88 18.27
CA LYS A 209 -41.37 -3.31 18.40
C LYS A 209 -42.54 -4.22 17.99
N SER A 210 -43.77 -3.79 18.25
CA SER A 210 -44.98 -4.55 17.91
C SER A 210 -45.32 -4.56 16.42
N SER A 211 -44.65 -3.72 15.61
CA SER A 211 -44.81 -3.69 14.15
C SER A 211 -44.05 -4.81 13.43
N ILE A 212 -43.12 -5.48 14.14
CA ILE A 212 -42.32 -6.58 13.60
C ILE A 212 -42.96 -7.91 14.00
N ASP A 213 -43.17 -8.79 13.01
CA ASP A 213 -43.71 -10.13 13.23
C ASP A 213 -42.59 -11.08 13.67
N LYS A 214 -42.37 -11.18 14.98
CA LYS A 214 -41.26 -11.92 15.59
C LYS A 214 -41.10 -13.32 15.03
N GLU A 215 -42.18 -14.08 14.97
CA GLU A 215 -42.15 -15.51 14.62
C GLU A 215 -41.71 -15.76 13.18
N ASN A 216 -41.85 -14.77 12.30
CA ASN A 216 -41.58 -14.91 10.86
C ASN A 216 -40.45 -13.99 10.35
N THR A 217 -39.78 -13.26 11.24
CA THR A 217 -38.74 -12.29 10.89
C THR A 217 -37.37 -12.72 11.41
N THR A 218 -36.35 -12.62 10.57
CA THR A 218 -34.93 -12.72 10.95
C THR A 218 -34.33 -11.33 10.99
N ALA A 219 -33.63 -10.99 12.07
CA ALA A 219 -32.90 -9.74 12.15
C ALA A 219 -31.53 -9.87 11.50
N ILE A 220 -31.10 -8.83 10.80
CA ILE A 220 -29.71 -8.62 10.41
C ILE A 220 -29.27 -7.30 11.01
N CYS A 221 -28.38 -7.37 12.00
CA CYS A 221 -27.69 -6.21 12.57
C CYS A 221 -26.39 -5.99 11.81
N VAL A 222 -26.07 -4.75 11.44
CA VAL A 222 -24.81 -4.44 10.77
C VAL A 222 -24.09 -3.35 11.55
N PHE A 223 -22.84 -3.61 11.90
CA PHE A 223 -21.98 -2.67 12.63
C PHE A 223 -20.70 -2.41 11.86
N ALA A 224 -20.20 -1.19 11.95
CA ALA A 224 -19.02 -0.76 11.24
C ALA A 224 -17.92 -0.23 12.16
N ARG A 225 -16.67 -0.42 11.74
CA ARG A 225 -15.53 0.33 12.25
C ARG A 225 -14.82 0.99 11.07
N PRO A 226 -14.82 2.33 11.01
CA PRO A 226 -14.25 3.06 9.89
C PRO A 226 -12.71 3.10 9.96
N GLY A 227 -12.07 3.09 8.81
CA GLY A 227 -10.64 3.35 8.68
C GLY A 227 -10.37 4.65 7.92
N GLY A 228 -9.11 5.07 7.90
CA GLY A 228 -8.66 6.16 7.05
C GLY A 228 -7.19 6.51 7.28
N GLU A 229 -6.63 7.14 6.26
CA GLU A 229 -5.27 7.68 6.27
C GLU A 229 -5.04 8.74 7.36
N SER A 230 -3.89 8.69 8.04
CA SER A 230 -3.51 9.52 9.18
C SER A 230 -4.41 9.38 10.41
N ASN A 231 -5.03 8.20 10.60
CA ASN A 231 -5.84 7.92 11.79
C ASN A 231 -5.43 6.59 12.42
N THR A 232 -5.49 6.52 13.73
CA THR A 232 -5.05 5.36 14.50
C THR A 232 -5.95 5.21 15.69
N TYR A 233 -6.52 4.03 15.89
CA TYR A 233 -7.31 3.75 17.08
C TYR A 233 -6.40 3.75 18.32
N ALA A 234 -6.76 4.54 19.34
CA ALA A 234 -6.11 4.44 20.65
C ALA A 234 -6.77 3.32 21.48
N PRO A 235 -6.03 2.32 21.98
CA PRO A 235 -6.60 1.33 22.90
C PRO A 235 -7.23 2.00 24.14
N GLY A 236 -8.41 1.53 24.55
CA GLY A 236 -9.12 2.06 25.73
C GLY A 236 -9.79 3.44 25.54
N SER A 237 -9.86 3.95 24.32
CA SER A 237 -10.33 5.31 24.01
C SER A 237 -11.80 5.42 23.56
N ALA A 238 -12.58 4.35 23.71
CA ALA A 238 -13.97 4.35 23.27
C ALA A 238 -14.84 5.35 24.05
N MET A 239 -15.64 6.10 23.32
CA MET A 239 -16.72 6.95 23.82
C MET A 239 -18.09 6.42 23.39
N ASN A 240 -19.06 6.59 24.27
CA ASN A 240 -20.47 6.31 23.97
C ASN A 240 -21.07 7.38 23.03
N SER A 241 -22.31 7.16 22.58
CA SER A 241 -23.02 8.08 21.68
C SER A 241 -23.30 9.49 22.26
N ALA A 242 -23.06 9.71 23.57
CA ALA A 242 -23.14 11.00 24.24
C ALA A 242 -21.79 11.72 24.36
N GLY A 243 -20.70 11.11 23.88
CA GLY A 243 -19.33 11.64 23.97
C GLY A 243 -18.68 11.42 25.34
N GLU A 244 -19.19 10.48 26.14
CA GLU A 244 -18.62 10.13 27.44
C GLU A 244 -17.65 8.96 27.28
N SER A 245 -16.47 9.05 27.89
CA SER A 245 -15.47 7.98 27.86
C SER A 245 -15.95 6.76 28.64
N THR A 246 -15.77 5.59 28.05
CA THR A 246 -16.17 4.28 28.63
C THR A 246 -14.96 3.51 29.20
N GLY A 247 -13.75 3.83 28.73
CA GLY A 247 -12.53 3.07 28.99
C GLY A 247 -12.44 1.73 28.23
N ALA A 248 -13.43 1.42 27.38
CA ALA A 248 -13.42 0.22 26.56
C ALA A 248 -12.53 0.38 25.32
N ASP A 249 -12.21 -0.75 24.68
CA ASP A 249 -11.53 -0.77 23.39
C ASP A 249 -12.45 -0.19 22.30
N PRO A 250 -11.99 0.79 21.48
CA PRO A 250 -12.81 1.35 20.39
C PRO A 250 -13.21 0.34 19.30
N LEU A 251 -12.54 -0.81 19.21
CA LEU A 251 -12.88 -1.90 18.29
C LEU A 251 -13.87 -2.91 18.89
N ALA A 252 -14.11 -2.90 20.20
CA ALA A 252 -15.13 -3.73 20.84
C ALA A 252 -16.55 -3.20 20.55
N LEU A 253 -17.56 -4.07 20.65
CA LEU A 253 -18.96 -3.67 20.54
C LEU A 253 -19.36 -2.70 21.68
N SER A 254 -20.04 -1.61 21.35
CA SER A 254 -20.53 -0.66 22.37
C SER A 254 -21.79 -1.16 23.07
N GLU A 255 -22.13 -0.57 24.22
CA GLU A 255 -23.39 -0.86 24.91
C GLU A 255 -24.61 -0.55 24.03
N GLU A 256 -24.54 0.48 23.18
CA GLU A 256 -25.60 0.79 22.21
C GLU A 256 -25.72 -0.27 21.11
N GLU A 257 -24.61 -0.77 20.57
CA GLU A 257 -24.62 -1.86 19.59
C GLU A 257 -25.19 -3.15 20.20
N LEU A 258 -24.80 -3.48 21.44
CA LEU A 258 -25.38 -4.61 22.18
C LEU A 258 -26.89 -4.42 22.44
N ALA A 259 -27.33 -3.20 22.76
CA ALA A 259 -28.76 -2.88 22.93
C ALA A 259 -29.55 -3.03 21.62
N VAL A 260 -28.95 -2.72 20.47
CA VAL A 260 -29.53 -3.02 19.15
C VAL A 260 -29.72 -4.52 18.96
N ILE A 261 -28.71 -5.33 19.31
CA ILE A 261 -28.80 -6.80 19.26
C ILE A 261 -29.93 -7.31 20.18
N ASP A 262 -30.01 -6.80 21.41
CA ASP A 262 -31.05 -7.22 22.35
C ASP A 262 -32.46 -6.86 21.85
N ALA A 263 -32.63 -5.68 21.25
CA ALA A 263 -33.89 -5.30 20.62
C ALA A 263 -34.24 -6.19 19.41
N ALA A 264 -33.24 -6.59 18.63
CA ALA A 264 -33.41 -7.56 17.55
C ALA A 264 -33.85 -8.95 18.09
N LYS A 265 -33.24 -9.44 19.17
CA LYS A 265 -33.63 -10.70 19.84
C LYS A 265 -35.03 -10.62 20.45
N GLU A 266 -35.44 -9.45 20.92
CA GLU A 266 -36.80 -9.23 21.44
C GLU A 266 -37.85 -9.27 20.32
N THR A 267 -37.51 -8.79 19.12
CA THR A 267 -38.47 -8.55 18.03
C THR A 267 -38.41 -9.55 16.89
N CYS A 268 -37.38 -10.38 16.78
CA CYS A 268 -37.17 -11.35 15.69
C CYS A 268 -36.93 -12.77 16.23
N SER A 269 -37.11 -13.77 15.36
CA SER A 269 -36.97 -15.20 15.68
C SER A 269 -35.51 -15.68 15.70
N LYS A 270 -34.67 -15.05 14.89
CA LYS A 270 -33.22 -15.28 14.78
C LYS A 270 -32.51 -13.95 14.55
N VAL A 271 -31.26 -13.86 14.97
CA VAL A 271 -30.42 -12.66 14.82
C VAL A 271 -29.10 -13.01 14.16
N VAL A 272 -28.77 -12.26 13.11
CA VAL A 272 -27.49 -12.28 12.42
C VAL A 272 -26.77 -10.95 12.66
N VAL A 273 -25.45 -10.99 12.84
CA VAL A 273 -24.59 -9.81 12.85
C VAL A 273 -23.66 -9.84 11.62
N LEU A 274 -23.62 -8.75 10.87
CA LEU A 274 -22.66 -8.53 9.80
C LEU A 274 -21.60 -7.49 10.22
N LEU A 275 -20.33 -7.82 10.04
CA LEU A 275 -19.19 -6.98 10.42
C LEU A 275 -18.65 -6.26 9.18
N ASN A 276 -18.79 -4.93 9.16
CA ASN A 276 -18.36 -4.06 8.06
C ASN A 276 -17.13 -3.24 8.49
N SER A 277 -15.95 -3.82 8.36
CA SER A 277 -14.72 -3.22 8.88
C SER A 277 -13.47 -3.70 8.13
N GLY A 278 -12.46 -2.85 8.05
CA GLY A 278 -11.10 -3.24 7.66
C GLY A 278 -10.26 -3.76 8.83
N ASN A 279 -10.68 -3.43 10.05
CA ASN A 279 -10.02 -3.75 11.31
C ASN A 279 -10.79 -4.89 12.00
N THR A 280 -10.11 -5.79 12.69
CA THR A 280 -10.79 -6.83 13.47
C THR A 280 -11.55 -6.19 14.63
N MET A 281 -12.86 -6.40 14.65
CA MET A 281 -13.72 -5.95 15.76
C MET A 281 -13.65 -6.95 16.91
N GLY A 282 -13.71 -6.45 18.16
CA GLY A 282 -13.92 -7.27 19.34
C GLY A 282 -15.36 -7.75 19.39
N ILE A 283 -15.56 -9.07 19.33
CA ILE A 283 -16.89 -9.71 19.16
C ILE A 283 -17.18 -10.83 20.18
N ALA A 284 -16.39 -10.92 21.25
CA ALA A 284 -16.52 -11.97 22.26
C ALA A 284 -17.94 -12.00 22.88
N GLU A 285 -18.56 -10.84 23.03
CA GLU A 285 -19.87 -10.66 23.62
C GLU A 285 -21.02 -11.25 22.80
N ILE A 286 -20.80 -11.57 21.52
CA ILE A 286 -21.83 -12.13 20.62
C ILE A 286 -21.48 -13.54 20.11
N ALA A 287 -20.31 -14.04 20.47
CA ALA A 287 -19.85 -15.39 20.15
C ALA A 287 -20.59 -16.47 20.97
N GLU A 288 -20.27 -17.74 20.73
CA GLU A 288 -20.91 -18.87 21.41
C GLU A 288 -20.75 -18.80 22.95
N GLY A 289 -21.85 -19.01 23.69
CA GLY A 289 -21.82 -19.06 25.16
C GLY A 289 -21.82 -17.71 25.87
N SER A 290 -21.91 -16.59 25.13
CA SER A 290 -21.94 -15.23 25.68
C SER A 290 -23.36 -14.76 26.07
N ALA A 291 -23.46 -13.64 26.78
CA ALA A 291 -24.75 -13.05 27.18
C ALA A 291 -25.57 -12.53 25.99
N HIS A 292 -24.90 -12.02 24.94
CA HIS A 292 -25.53 -11.47 23.74
C HIS A 292 -25.39 -12.40 22.53
N GLU A 293 -25.13 -13.69 22.75
CA GLU A 293 -24.95 -14.69 21.68
C GLU A 293 -26.02 -14.56 20.59
N VAL A 294 -25.57 -14.51 19.33
CA VAL A 294 -26.42 -14.42 18.14
C VAL A 294 -26.42 -15.71 17.34
N ASP A 295 -27.42 -15.93 16.48
CA ASP A 295 -27.52 -17.15 15.69
C ASP A 295 -26.46 -17.22 14.58
N GLY A 296 -26.05 -16.07 14.02
CA GLY A 296 -25.08 -16.04 12.93
C GLY A 296 -24.20 -14.79 12.95
N ILE A 297 -22.97 -14.96 12.51
CA ILE A 297 -21.99 -13.88 12.36
C ILE A 297 -21.36 -14.02 10.98
N ALA A 298 -21.26 -12.92 10.24
CA ALA A 298 -20.52 -12.88 8.99
C ALA A 298 -19.66 -11.62 8.85
N TYR A 299 -18.45 -11.78 8.35
CA TYR A 299 -17.59 -10.68 7.93
C TYR A 299 -17.89 -10.31 6.48
N ILE A 300 -18.15 -9.02 6.23
CA ILE A 300 -18.50 -8.48 4.91
C ILE A 300 -17.51 -7.42 4.42
N GLY A 301 -16.39 -7.24 5.12
CA GLY A 301 -15.31 -6.31 4.73
C GLY A 301 -15.76 -4.86 4.58
N CYS A 302 -15.01 -4.09 3.80
CA CYS A 302 -15.35 -2.74 3.37
C CYS A 302 -15.96 -2.78 1.97
N ILE A 303 -17.17 -2.26 1.80
CA ILE A 303 -18.00 -2.50 0.61
C ILE A 303 -17.94 -1.30 -0.34
N ASN A 304 -17.86 -1.58 -1.63
CA ASN A 304 -18.00 -0.59 -2.70
C ASN A 304 -19.39 -0.73 -3.37
N ASP A 305 -19.53 -0.27 -4.61
CA ASP A 305 -20.83 -0.14 -5.28
C ASP A 305 -21.61 -1.46 -5.48
N TYR A 306 -20.94 -2.60 -5.59
CA TYR A 306 -21.55 -3.83 -6.12
C TYR A 306 -21.44 -5.06 -5.22
N GLN A 307 -20.55 -5.06 -4.21
CA GLN A 307 -20.29 -6.24 -3.37
C GLN A 307 -21.54 -6.67 -2.56
N CYS A 308 -22.46 -5.76 -2.21
CA CYS A 308 -23.72 -6.12 -1.53
C CYS A 308 -24.54 -7.19 -2.27
N THR A 309 -24.51 -7.16 -3.62
CA THR A 309 -25.19 -8.20 -4.42
C THR A 309 -24.55 -9.57 -4.17
N GLY A 310 -23.21 -9.64 -4.17
CA GLY A 310 -22.47 -10.86 -3.89
C GLY A 310 -22.62 -11.35 -2.44
N ILE A 311 -22.56 -10.42 -1.49
CA ILE A 311 -22.81 -10.69 -0.06
C ILE A 311 -24.19 -11.35 0.10
N VAL A 312 -25.24 -10.78 -0.48
CA VAL A 312 -26.60 -11.36 -0.39
C VAL A 312 -26.69 -12.71 -1.10
N ASN A 313 -25.98 -12.92 -2.21
CA ASN A 313 -25.92 -14.25 -2.86
C ASN A 313 -25.36 -15.32 -1.88
N VAL A 314 -24.39 -14.96 -1.04
CA VAL A 314 -23.88 -15.84 0.03
C VAL A 314 -24.91 -15.98 1.14
N LEU A 315 -25.41 -14.88 1.71
CA LEU A 315 -26.36 -14.93 2.83
C LEU A 315 -27.62 -15.75 2.50
N THR A 316 -28.03 -15.81 1.23
CA THR A 316 -29.20 -16.57 0.74
C THR A 316 -28.86 -17.97 0.23
N GLY A 317 -27.59 -18.37 0.24
CA GLY A 317 -27.14 -19.68 -0.25
C GLY A 317 -27.31 -19.87 -1.75
N LYS A 318 -27.49 -18.78 -2.51
CA LYS A 318 -27.46 -18.82 -3.98
C LYS A 318 -26.08 -19.25 -4.47
N VAL A 319 -25.04 -18.87 -3.74
CA VAL A 319 -23.68 -19.41 -3.86
C VAL A 319 -23.26 -20.04 -2.54
N ASN A 320 -22.34 -21.00 -2.61
CA ASN A 320 -21.75 -21.59 -1.41
C ASN A 320 -20.85 -20.58 -0.69
N ALA A 321 -20.87 -20.57 0.65
CA ALA A 321 -19.92 -19.80 1.43
C ALA A 321 -18.50 -20.37 1.26
N THR A 322 -17.58 -19.50 0.84
CA THR A 322 -16.17 -19.86 0.57
C THR A 322 -15.16 -18.79 0.99
N GLY A 323 -15.60 -17.67 1.59
CA GLY A 323 -14.68 -16.69 2.15
C GLY A 323 -14.00 -17.21 3.40
N ALA A 324 -12.81 -16.70 3.69
CA ALA A 324 -12.04 -17.04 4.89
C ALA A 324 -11.47 -15.78 5.55
N LEU A 325 -11.29 -15.82 6.88
CA LEU A 325 -10.77 -14.68 7.63
C LEU A 325 -9.31 -14.41 7.28
N THR A 326 -8.99 -13.15 6.98
CA THR A 326 -7.62 -12.69 6.70
C THR A 326 -6.81 -12.43 7.96
N ASP A 327 -7.46 -12.35 9.11
CA ASP A 327 -6.86 -11.96 10.39
C ASP A 327 -7.47 -12.80 11.52
N THR A 328 -6.71 -12.97 12.60
CA THR A 328 -7.15 -13.70 13.78
C THR A 328 -8.07 -12.84 14.64
N TYR A 329 -9.25 -13.34 14.99
CA TYR A 329 -10.16 -12.69 15.92
C TYR A 329 -9.92 -13.21 17.34
N VAL A 330 -9.48 -12.31 18.22
CA VAL A 330 -9.13 -12.61 19.61
C VAL A 330 -10.19 -12.12 20.59
N VAL A 331 -10.16 -12.65 21.82
CA VAL A 331 -11.04 -12.24 22.92
C VAL A 331 -10.69 -10.83 23.41
N ASP A 332 -9.39 -10.54 23.55
CA ASP A 332 -8.87 -9.23 23.94
C ASP A 332 -7.64 -8.90 23.07
N ASN A 333 -7.67 -7.75 22.41
CA ASN A 333 -6.57 -7.25 21.59
C ASN A 333 -5.26 -7.06 22.39
N ASN A 334 -5.33 -6.89 23.72
CA ASN A 334 -4.14 -6.81 24.58
C ASN A 334 -3.36 -8.13 24.68
N SER A 335 -3.95 -9.26 24.29
CA SER A 335 -3.25 -10.56 24.20
C SER A 335 -2.26 -10.63 23.01
N ILE A 336 -2.36 -9.69 22.07
CA ILE A 336 -1.53 -9.65 20.87
C ILE A 336 -0.13 -9.10 21.24
N PRO A 337 0.97 -9.82 20.95
CA PRO A 337 2.32 -9.36 21.28
C PRO A 337 2.71 -8.04 20.61
N ALA A 338 2.28 -7.81 19.36
CA ALA A 338 2.56 -6.57 18.63
C ALA A 338 1.92 -5.33 19.29
N VAL A 339 0.76 -5.51 19.95
CA VAL A 339 0.04 -4.42 20.64
C VAL A 339 0.84 -3.87 21.83
N GLN A 340 1.74 -4.67 22.42
CA GLN A 340 2.60 -4.22 23.54
C GLN A 340 3.51 -3.06 23.14
N ASN A 341 3.87 -2.93 21.86
CA ASN A 341 4.76 -1.90 21.33
C ASN A 341 4.11 -1.03 20.25
N PHE A 342 2.79 -0.89 20.30
CA PHE A 342 2.02 0.01 19.44
C PHE A 342 1.99 1.45 20.01
N GLY A 343 1.71 2.42 19.14
CA GLY A 343 1.72 3.87 19.43
C GLY A 343 3.12 4.46 19.35
N GLY A 344 4.10 3.87 20.02
CA GLY A 344 5.45 4.45 20.10
C GLY A 344 5.59 5.56 21.13
N ASP A 345 6.82 6.02 21.34
CA ASP A 345 7.14 7.16 22.21
C ASP A 345 8.42 7.85 21.74
N TYR A 346 8.75 8.99 22.36
CA TYR A 346 9.95 9.76 22.07
C TYR A 346 11.21 9.14 22.69
N TYR A 347 12.35 9.31 22.01
CA TYR A 347 13.66 9.17 22.67
C TYR A 347 13.75 10.14 23.85
N ALA A 348 14.38 9.73 24.95
CA ALA A 348 14.46 10.52 26.19
C ALA A 348 15.11 11.90 25.98
N ASP A 349 16.05 11.98 25.04
CA ASP A 349 16.78 13.18 24.64
C ASP A 349 16.56 13.51 23.16
N ALA A 350 15.34 13.29 22.62
CA ALA A 350 15.02 13.48 21.18
C ALA A 350 15.49 14.82 20.59
N ASP A 351 15.55 15.90 21.38
CA ASP A 351 16.06 17.21 20.94
C ASP A 351 17.54 17.22 20.58
N ILE A 352 18.35 16.22 20.97
CA ILE A 352 19.77 16.12 20.61
C ILE A 352 19.98 16.05 19.09
N VAL A 353 18.98 15.57 18.36
CA VAL A 353 18.99 15.48 16.88
C VAL A 353 18.68 16.83 16.25
N ALA A 354 18.02 17.77 16.94
CA ALA A 354 17.71 19.09 16.39
C ALA A 354 18.98 19.83 15.95
N ALA A 355 18.88 20.68 14.93
CA ALA A 355 19.98 21.47 14.42
C ALA A 355 19.69 22.96 14.63
N ASN A 356 20.43 23.60 15.54
CA ASN A 356 20.19 24.98 15.98
C ASN A 356 21.46 25.57 16.61
N SER A 357 21.37 26.74 17.24
CA SER A 357 22.54 27.37 17.89
C SER A 357 23.15 26.58 19.06
N GLU A 358 22.39 25.65 19.67
CA GLU A 358 22.83 24.83 20.80
C GLU A 358 23.48 23.52 20.35
N ASN A 359 22.88 22.86 19.35
CA ASN A 359 23.32 21.55 18.84
C ASN A 359 24.19 21.63 17.58
N GLY A 360 24.43 22.84 17.07
CA GLY A 360 25.07 23.09 15.79
C GLY A 360 24.07 23.03 14.63
N PHE A 361 24.21 23.99 13.70
CA PHE A 361 23.38 24.02 12.49
C PHE A 361 23.76 22.90 11.53
N ASP A 362 22.77 22.40 10.80
CA ASP A 362 22.99 21.52 9.66
C ASP A 362 23.72 22.31 8.57
N SER A 363 24.79 21.72 8.02
CA SER A 363 25.59 22.35 6.97
C SER A 363 24.80 22.63 5.69
N ARG A 364 23.73 21.87 5.44
CA ARG A 364 22.81 22.05 4.31
C ARG A 364 21.92 23.27 4.49
N TYR A 365 21.62 23.63 5.74
CA TYR A 365 20.71 24.73 6.09
C TYR A 365 21.32 25.67 7.14
N PRO A 366 22.37 26.45 6.80
CA PRO A 366 23.05 27.30 7.76
C PRO A 366 22.09 28.32 8.38
N LYS A 367 22.10 28.43 9.71
CA LYS A 367 21.27 29.36 10.50
C LYS A 367 19.76 29.11 10.43
N THR A 368 19.35 27.91 10.01
CA THR A 368 17.96 27.47 10.10
C THR A 368 17.82 26.61 11.35
N ASP A 369 16.92 26.98 12.25
CA ASP A 369 16.57 26.12 13.38
C ASP A 369 15.67 25.00 12.87
N ILE A 370 16.15 23.76 12.95
CA ILE A 370 15.42 22.55 12.54
C ILE A 370 15.18 21.73 13.79
N SER A 371 13.93 21.49 14.14
CA SER A 371 13.55 20.67 15.28
C SER A 371 13.65 19.17 14.98
N ASN A 372 13.44 18.32 15.99
CA ASN A 372 13.28 16.87 15.78
C ASN A 372 11.88 16.35 16.14
N ILE A 373 11.03 17.21 16.71
CA ILE A 373 9.67 16.88 17.10
C ILE A 373 8.76 17.13 15.90
N SER A 374 7.82 16.21 15.66
CA SER A 374 6.87 16.31 14.55
C SER A 374 6.07 17.63 14.64
N SER A 375 6.14 18.45 13.58
CA SER A 375 5.56 19.81 13.57
C SER A 375 4.32 19.95 12.68
N ALA A 376 3.92 18.92 11.90
CA ALA A 376 2.75 19.01 11.03
C ALA A 376 2.26 17.65 10.49
N SER A 377 1.04 17.69 9.92
CA SER A 377 0.39 16.59 9.20
C SER A 377 1.28 15.97 8.12
N SER A 378 1.00 14.71 7.74
CA SER A 378 1.58 14.03 6.58
C SER A 378 1.26 14.66 5.21
N PHE A 379 0.68 15.87 5.16
CA PHE A 379 0.47 16.64 3.93
C PHE A 379 1.11 18.05 3.98
N GLY A 380 2.04 18.28 4.92
CA GLY A 380 2.87 19.49 4.99
C GLY A 380 2.30 20.65 5.82
N GLY A 381 2.97 21.81 5.75
CA GLY A 381 2.54 23.08 6.37
C GLY A 381 3.12 23.42 7.76
N GLY A 382 4.21 22.77 8.18
CA GLY A 382 4.82 22.92 9.51
C GLY A 382 6.20 23.58 9.55
N ASP A 383 6.71 23.78 10.76
CA ASP A 383 8.08 24.26 11.01
C ASP A 383 9.13 23.23 10.55
N ALA A 384 10.34 23.69 10.25
CA ALA A 384 11.44 22.82 9.84
C ALA A 384 11.72 21.73 10.89
N THR A 385 11.61 20.46 10.49
CA THR A 385 11.81 19.31 11.39
C THR A 385 12.38 18.10 10.65
N TYR A 386 13.21 17.31 11.34
CA TYR A 386 13.63 16.00 10.87
C TYR A 386 12.58 14.91 11.12
N SER A 387 11.49 15.20 11.85
CA SER A 387 10.45 14.25 12.27
C SER A 387 10.97 12.91 12.82
N ALA A 388 12.13 12.88 13.46
CA ALA A 388 12.81 11.65 13.88
C ALA A 388 12.83 11.49 15.41
N GLY A 389 11.79 12.00 16.08
CA GLY A 389 11.70 12.04 17.53
C GLY A 389 11.14 10.77 18.17
N GLN A 390 10.29 10.02 17.47
CA GLN A 390 9.59 8.84 18.02
C GLN A 390 10.06 7.54 17.40
N TYR A 391 9.87 6.45 18.15
CA TYR A 391 10.20 5.09 17.74
C TYR A 391 9.18 4.06 18.25
N ILE A 392 9.19 2.90 17.59
CA ILE A 392 8.54 1.67 18.02
C ILE A 392 9.55 0.52 17.95
N VAL A 393 9.36 -0.51 18.76
CA VAL A 393 10.14 -1.77 18.68
C VAL A 393 9.21 -2.92 18.34
N GLU A 394 9.44 -3.59 17.21
CA GLU A 394 8.64 -4.73 16.77
C GLU A 394 9.15 -6.04 17.37
N ALA A 395 9.16 -6.08 18.71
CA ALA A 395 9.74 -7.15 19.50
C ALA A 395 9.05 -8.51 19.30
N GLU A 396 7.83 -8.54 18.76
CA GLU A 396 7.15 -9.80 18.42
C GLU A 396 7.82 -10.58 17.28
N GLY A 397 8.74 -9.97 16.53
CA GLY A 397 9.46 -10.65 15.45
C GLY A 397 8.50 -11.17 14.37
N ILE A 398 8.67 -12.42 13.95
CA ILE A 398 7.80 -13.05 12.94
C ILE A 398 6.42 -13.47 13.48
N TYR A 399 6.19 -13.39 14.80
CA TYR A 399 4.99 -13.89 15.47
C TYR A 399 3.85 -12.85 15.46
N VAL A 400 3.45 -12.46 14.25
CA VAL A 400 2.28 -11.59 14.02
C VAL A 400 1.04 -12.46 13.78
N GLY A 401 -0.08 -12.08 14.40
CA GLY A 401 -1.37 -12.76 14.20
C GLY A 401 -1.35 -14.24 14.58
N TYR A 402 -1.93 -15.09 13.72
CA TYR A 402 -2.01 -16.54 13.94
C TYR A 402 -0.64 -17.19 14.16
N LYS A 403 0.44 -16.63 13.60
CA LYS A 403 1.79 -17.16 13.82
C LYS A 403 2.17 -17.16 15.30
N TYR A 404 1.65 -16.24 16.10
CA TYR A 404 1.81 -16.28 17.56
C TYR A 404 0.92 -17.34 18.21
N PHE A 405 -0.41 -17.21 18.07
CA PHE A 405 -1.38 -18.02 18.81
C PHE A 405 -1.24 -19.51 18.50
N GLU A 406 -1.09 -19.87 17.22
CA GLU A 406 -0.97 -21.26 16.79
C GLU A 406 0.37 -21.88 17.20
N THR A 407 1.45 -21.09 17.20
CA THR A 407 2.77 -21.58 17.61
C THR A 407 2.82 -21.82 19.11
N ARG A 408 2.26 -20.90 19.90
CA ARG A 408 2.16 -21.07 21.35
C ARG A 408 1.29 -22.26 21.73
N TYR A 409 0.15 -22.45 21.05
CA TYR A 409 -0.68 -23.65 21.20
C TYR A 409 0.10 -24.92 20.85
N PHE A 410 0.73 -24.98 19.67
CA PHE A 410 1.53 -26.13 19.24
C PHE A 410 2.62 -26.47 20.27
N ASP A 411 3.35 -25.47 20.77
CA ASP A 411 4.40 -25.67 21.76
C ASP A 411 3.88 -26.10 23.13
N SER A 412 2.65 -25.71 23.52
CA SER A 412 2.00 -26.26 24.73
C SER A 412 1.80 -27.78 24.66
N VAL A 413 1.67 -28.34 23.45
CA VAL A 413 1.49 -29.78 23.20
C VAL A 413 2.82 -30.51 23.00
N VAL A 414 3.76 -29.93 22.23
CA VAL A 414 4.98 -30.65 21.82
C VAL A 414 6.26 -30.22 22.53
N ASN A 415 6.27 -29.02 23.13
CA ASN A 415 7.43 -28.42 23.75
C ASN A 415 7.09 -27.82 25.14
N PRO A 416 6.74 -28.64 26.14
CA PRO A 416 6.36 -28.16 27.47
C PRO A 416 7.48 -27.40 28.21
N SER A 417 8.73 -27.50 27.75
CA SER A 417 9.85 -26.70 28.29
C SER A 417 9.89 -25.25 27.83
N SER A 418 9.05 -24.87 26.86
CA SER A 418 8.96 -23.51 26.32
C SER A 418 8.19 -22.53 27.20
N ASN A 419 7.57 -22.98 28.29
CA ASN A 419 6.67 -22.15 29.12
C ASN A 419 5.48 -21.55 28.33
N ALA A 420 5.01 -22.23 27.29
CA ALA A 420 3.85 -21.80 26.50
C ALA A 420 2.56 -21.65 27.33
N ASP A 421 2.43 -22.40 28.42
CA ASP A 421 1.32 -22.36 29.37
C ASP A 421 1.46 -21.26 30.44
N SER A 422 2.52 -20.46 30.42
CA SER A 422 2.73 -19.35 31.35
C SER A 422 1.61 -18.32 31.30
N ALA A 423 1.43 -17.57 32.39
CA ALA A 423 0.37 -16.57 32.48
C ALA A 423 0.66 -15.25 31.74
N LYS A 424 1.87 -15.07 31.20
CA LYS A 424 2.20 -13.84 30.45
C LYS A 424 1.45 -13.81 29.13
N GLY A 425 0.82 -12.67 28.84
CA GLY A 425 0.02 -12.48 27.64
C GLY A 425 -1.29 -13.24 27.61
N SER A 426 -1.76 -13.84 28.72
CA SER A 426 -3.11 -14.41 28.80
C SER A 426 -4.14 -13.36 29.20
N THR A 427 -5.30 -13.38 28.54
CA THR A 427 -6.46 -12.54 28.87
C THR A 427 -6.95 -12.76 30.31
N GLN A 428 -6.84 -13.99 30.81
CA GLN A 428 -7.36 -14.39 32.12
C GLN A 428 -6.39 -14.08 33.28
N GLY A 429 -5.15 -13.67 33.01
CA GLY A 429 -4.10 -13.50 34.03
C GLY A 429 -3.74 -14.80 34.74
N SER A 430 -4.01 -15.94 34.12
CA SER A 430 -3.73 -17.29 34.62
C SER A 430 -3.09 -18.14 33.51
N THR A 431 -2.98 -19.46 33.68
CA THR A 431 -2.42 -20.37 32.66
C THR A 431 -3.00 -20.06 31.27
N TRP A 432 -2.11 -19.83 30.29
CA TRP A 432 -2.55 -19.52 28.93
C TRP A 432 -3.20 -20.73 28.27
N ASN A 433 -4.33 -20.52 27.59
CA ASN A 433 -5.11 -21.54 26.92
C ASN A 433 -5.69 -20.97 25.62
N TYR A 434 -5.50 -21.67 24.50
CA TYR A 434 -5.91 -21.20 23.18
C TYR A 434 -7.39 -20.78 23.11
N ASN A 435 -8.30 -21.58 23.67
CA ASN A 435 -9.75 -21.34 23.62
C ASN A 435 -10.21 -20.14 24.46
N ASP A 436 -9.38 -19.65 25.37
CA ASP A 436 -9.66 -18.45 26.16
C ASP A 436 -9.17 -17.17 25.45
N GLU A 437 -8.40 -17.30 24.37
CA GLU A 437 -7.69 -16.21 23.71
C GLU A 437 -8.16 -15.98 22.27
N VAL A 438 -8.45 -17.04 21.52
CA VAL A 438 -8.85 -16.97 20.11
C VAL A 438 -10.33 -17.32 19.95
N ILE A 439 -11.09 -16.45 19.28
CA ILE A 439 -12.49 -16.68 18.91
C ILE A 439 -12.56 -17.37 17.55
N TYR A 440 -11.89 -16.80 16.54
CA TYR A 440 -11.82 -17.38 15.19
C TYR A 440 -10.39 -17.25 14.65
N PRO A 441 -9.77 -18.36 14.20
CA PRO A 441 -8.41 -18.34 13.69
C PRO A 441 -8.31 -17.71 12.29
N PHE A 442 -7.09 -17.36 11.88
CA PHE A 442 -6.77 -17.07 10.50
C PHE A 442 -7.24 -18.19 9.56
N GLY A 443 -7.80 -17.82 8.41
CA GLY A 443 -8.32 -18.76 7.42
C GLY A 443 -9.61 -19.48 7.84
N HIS A 444 -10.19 -19.16 9.01
CA HIS A 444 -11.48 -19.71 9.45
C HIS A 444 -12.54 -19.48 8.37
N THR A 445 -13.24 -20.55 8.03
CA THR A 445 -14.26 -20.56 6.99
C THR A 445 -15.34 -21.58 7.30
N LEU A 446 -16.59 -21.24 7.00
CA LEU A 446 -17.71 -22.18 7.01
C LEU A 446 -18.24 -22.36 5.59
N SER A 447 -18.68 -23.58 5.28
CA SER A 447 -19.33 -23.91 4.02
C SER A 447 -20.76 -24.40 4.27
N TYR A 448 -21.70 -24.09 3.37
CA TYR A 448 -23.06 -24.63 3.46
C TYR A 448 -23.14 -26.06 2.91
N LEU A 449 -22.17 -26.44 2.08
CA LEU A 449 -22.11 -27.73 1.43
C LEU A 449 -21.08 -28.60 2.13
N ASP A 450 -21.50 -29.80 2.56
CA ASP A 450 -20.58 -30.79 3.13
C ASP A 450 -19.51 -31.20 2.12
N TYR A 451 -18.24 -31.19 2.55
CA TYR A 451 -17.10 -31.55 1.73
C TYR A 451 -15.97 -32.17 2.56
N GLU A 452 -15.03 -32.82 1.89
CA GLU A 452 -13.71 -33.16 2.45
C GLU A 452 -12.61 -32.65 1.55
N GLN A 453 -11.47 -32.31 2.16
CA GLN A 453 -10.23 -31.98 1.47
C GLN A 453 -9.07 -32.76 2.09
N ASN A 454 -8.16 -33.26 1.25
CA ASN A 454 -6.94 -33.91 1.70
C ASN A 454 -5.78 -33.63 0.73
N VAL A 455 -4.58 -33.43 1.27
CA VAL A 455 -3.37 -33.35 0.45
C VAL A 455 -3.03 -34.76 -0.04
N LYS A 456 -3.06 -34.97 -1.36
CA LYS A 456 -2.78 -36.25 -2.00
C LYS A 456 -1.30 -36.47 -2.25
N SER A 457 -0.60 -35.41 -2.64
CA SER A 457 0.84 -35.44 -2.90
C SER A 457 1.43 -34.05 -2.83
N VAL A 458 2.70 -33.97 -2.42
CA VAL A 458 3.52 -32.77 -2.50
C VAL A 458 4.84 -33.12 -3.17
N THR A 459 5.23 -32.33 -4.17
CA THR A 459 6.57 -32.35 -4.75
C THR A 459 7.25 -31.03 -4.42
N VAL A 460 8.51 -31.09 -3.97
CA VAL A 460 9.32 -29.91 -3.69
C VAL A 460 10.56 -29.97 -4.56
N ASP A 461 10.65 -29.07 -5.53
CA ASP A 461 11.89 -28.82 -6.28
C ASP A 461 12.72 -27.79 -5.51
N LYS A 462 13.86 -28.23 -4.97
CA LYS A 462 14.76 -27.39 -4.16
C LYS A 462 15.77 -26.60 -4.98
N THR A 463 15.59 -26.46 -6.28
CA THR A 463 16.40 -25.50 -7.04
C THR A 463 15.96 -24.06 -6.70
N SER A 464 16.82 -23.08 -6.98
CA SER A 464 16.53 -21.66 -6.72
C SER A 464 15.28 -21.16 -7.46
N GLU A 465 15.00 -21.72 -8.64
CA GLU A 465 13.81 -21.47 -9.46
C GLU A 465 12.72 -22.55 -9.29
N GLY A 466 12.92 -23.46 -8.35
CA GLY A 466 12.04 -24.60 -8.12
C GLY A 466 10.71 -24.20 -7.50
N ASN A 467 9.74 -25.11 -7.59
CA ASN A 467 8.42 -24.94 -7.01
C ASN A 467 8.06 -26.06 -6.04
N ILE A 468 7.22 -25.71 -5.08
CA ILE A 468 6.37 -26.64 -4.34
C ILE A 468 5.09 -26.82 -5.17
N THR A 469 4.74 -28.07 -5.47
CA THR A 469 3.48 -28.43 -6.13
C THR A 469 2.72 -29.41 -5.26
N ALA A 470 1.60 -28.93 -4.70
CA ALA A 470 0.68 -29.74 -3.91
C ALA A 470 -0.57 -30.07 -4.73
N VAL A 471 -1.01 -31.32 -4.68
CA VAL A 471 -2.29 -31.76 -5.24
C VAL A 471 -3.23 -32.03 -4.08
N ILE A 472 -4.32 -31.28 -4.00
CA ILE A 472 -5.36 -31.39 -2.98
C ILE A 472 -6.57 -32.05 -3.63
N GLU A 473 -7.02 -33.16 -3.08
CA GLU A 473 -8.25 -33.82 -3.49
C GLU A 473 -9.41 -33.24 -2.67
N VAL A 474 -10.38 -32.63 -3.35
CA VAL A 474 -11.59 -32.07 -2.74
C VAL A 474 -12.79 -32.83 -3.24
N LYS A 475 -13.64 -33.31 -2.31
CA LYS A 475 -14.86 -34.04 -2.64
C LYS A 475 -16.06 -33.33 -2.06
N ASN A 476 -16.97 -32.97 -2.96
CA ASN A 476 -18.29 -32.45 -2.61
C ASN A 476 -19.17 -33.63 -2.17
N LYS A 477 -19.51 -33.68 -0.88
CA LYS A 477 -20.38 -34.73 -0.29
C LYS A 477 -21.85 -34.34 -0.32
N SER A 478 -22.15 -33.11 -0.72
CA SER A 478 -23.50 -32.59 -0.79
C SER A 478 -24.27 -33.08 -2.03
N SER A 479 -25.53 -32.68 -2.11
CA SER A 479 -26.43 -32.95 -3.24
C SER A 479 -26.51 -31.78 -4.24
N GLN A 480 -25.68 -30.75 -4.08
CA GLN A 480 -25.67 -29.55 -4.90
C GLN A 480 -24.28 -29.32 -5.48
N ASP A 481 -24.21 -28.75 -6.68
CA ASP A 481 -22.95 -28.27 -7.24
C ASP A 481 -22.45 -27.09 -6.39
N GLY A 482 -21.15 -26.93 -6.25
CA GLY A 482 -20.62 -25.82 -5.45
C GLY A 482 -19.15 -25.54 -5.67
N LYS A 483 -18.75 -24.33 -5.30
CA LYS A 483 -17.36 -23.90 -5.24
C LYS A 483 -16.80 -24.20 -3.84
N PHE A 484 -15.54 -24.61 -3.78
CA PHE A 484 -14.85 -24.95 -2.52
C PHE A 484 -13.48 -24.28 -2.49
N LEU A 485 -13.07 -23.85 -1.30
CA LEU A 485 -11.75 -23.28 -1.02
C LEU A 485 -10.82 -24.36 -0.46
N ALA A 486 -9.63 -24.47 -1.04
CA ALA A 486 -8.53 -25.26 -0.49
C ALA A 486 -7.38 -24.33 -0.08
N GLN A 487 -7.00 -24.39 1.20
CA GLN A 487 -5.92 -23.59 1.78
C GLN A 487 -4.75 -24.53 2.09
N LEU A 488 -3.56 -24.27 1.54
CA LEU A 488 -2.38 -25.10 1.78
C LEU A 488 -1.51 -24.49 2.88
N TYR A 489 -1.19 -25.30 3.87
CA TYR A 489 -0.32 -24.94 4.99
C TYR A 489 0.88 -25.87 5.09
N VAL A 490 1.95 -25.39 5.72
CA VAL A 490 3.14 -26.17 6.04
C VAL A 490 3.63 -25.91 7.46
N GLN A 491 4.02 -26.97 8.16
CA GLN A 491 4.88 -26.88 9.34
C GLN A 491 6.33 -27.18 8.92
N GLN A 492 7.25 -26.29 9.30
CA GLN A 492 8.69 -26.42 9.05
C GLN A 492 9.41 -27.00 10.29
N PRO A 493 10.49 -27.78 10.12
CA PRO A 493 11.33 -28.20 11.24
C PRO A 493 11.86 -27.01 12.04
N TYR A 494 11.83 -27.13 13.37
CA TYR A 494 12.49 -26.22 14.31
C TYR A 494 13.62 -26.96 15.04
N THR A 495 14.85 -26.74 14.61
CA THR A 495 16.02 -27.56 14.93
C THR A 495 16.87 -26.97 16.05
N ASP A 496 17.89 -27.69 16.50
CA ASP A 496 18.86 -27.14 17.44
C ASP A 496 19.76 -26.07 16.81
N TYR A 497 19.88 -26.06 15.47
CA TYR A 497 20.55 -24.97 14.75
C TYR A 497 19.76 -23.67 14.90
N ASP A 498 18.45 -23.73 14.67
CA ASP A 498 17.56 -22.57 14.78
C ASP A 498 17.65 -21.93 16.18
N LYS A 499 17.55 -22.76 17.22
CA LYS A 499 17.63 -22.32 18.63
C LYS A 499 18.96 -21.64 18.95
N ALA A 500 20.08 -22.20 18.46
CA ALA A 500 21.41 -21.68 18.73
C ALA A 500 21.71 -20.37 17.99
N ASN A 501 20.99 -20.08 16.91
CA ASN A 501 21.20 -18.93 16.04
C ASN A 501 19.98 -17.98 16.02
N ASN A 502 19.05 -18.14 16.96
CA ASN A 502 17.84 -17.31 17.09
C ASN A 502 17.02 -17.18 15.79
N VAL A 503 16.91 -18.27 15.02
CA VAL A 503 16.07 -18.31 13.81
C VAL A 503 14.67 -18.77 14.22
N GLU A 504 13.73 -17.85 14.32
CA GLU A 504 12.38 -18.16 14.77
C GLU A 504 11.54 -18.76 13.64
N LYS A 505 10.55 -19.61 13.96
CA LYS A 505 9.64 -20.21 12.97
C LYS A 505 8.25 -20.40 13.55
N SER A 506 7.22 -20.09 12.77
CA SER A 506 5.84 -20.41 13.16
C SER A 506 5.61 -21.93 13.12
N ALA A 507 4.72 -22.43 13.97
CA ALA A 507 4.31 -23.84 13.94
C ALA A 507 3.50 -24.19 12.70
N ILE A 508 2.87 -23.20 12.06
CA ILE A 508 2.17 -23.36 10.81
C ILE A 508 2.33 -22.11 9.96
N MET A 509 2.50 -22.28 8.65
CA MET A 509 2.61 -21.19 7.68
C MET A 509 1.64 -21.43 6.54
N PHE A 510 0.83 -20.42 6.20
CA PHE A 510 0.05 -20.43 4.97
C PHE A 510 0.99 -20.30 3.76
N LEU A 511 0.74 -21.08 2.71
CA LEU A 511 1.54 -21.01 1.48
C LEU A 511 0.78 -20.33 0.35
N ASN A 512 -0.38 -20.88 0.00
CA ASN A 512 -1.22 -20.41 -1.08
C ASN A 512 -2.58 -21.14 -1.00
N SER A 513 -3.55 -20.70 -1.78
CA SER A 513 -4.90 -21.25 -1.85
C SER A 513 -5.41 -21.30 -3.28
N ALA A 514 -6.47 -22.06 -3.49
CA ALA A 514 -7.18 -22.10 -4.75
C ALA A 514 -8.65 -22.47 -4.52
N LYS A 515 -9.52 -22.04 -5.45
CA LYS A 515 -10.93 -22.39 -5.46
C LYS A 515 -11.27 -23.26 -6.66
N VAL A 516 -12.25 -24.15 -6.49
CA VAL A 516 -12.67 -25.07 -7.55
C VAL A 516 -14.18 -25.33 -7.50
N ASP A 517 -14.82 -25.32 -8.65
CA ASP A 517 -16.21 -25.76 -8.80
C ASP A 517 -16.30 -27.28 -8.92
N ILE A 518 -17.08 -27.92 -8.06
CA ILE A 518 -17.22 -29.38 -7.98
C ILE A 518 -18.70 -29.76 -8.03
N PRO A 519 -19.12 -30.55 -9.03
CA PRO A 519 -20.50 -31.04 -9.09
C PRO A 519 -20.87 -31.90 -7.87
N ALA A 520 -22.16 -31.99 -7.58
CA ALA A 520 -22.70 -32.78 -6.47
C ALA A 520 -22.17 -34.23 -6.46
N GLY A 521 -21.67 -34.68 -5.32
CA GLY A 521 -21.15 -36.04 -5.12
C GLY A 521 -19.84 -36.36 -5.86
N GLN A 522 -19.22 -35.40 -6.55
CA GLN A 522 -17.98 -35.61 -7.30
C GLN A 522 -16.73 -35.21 -6.50
N THR A 523 -15.60 -35.69 -6.98
CA THR A 523 -14.26 -35.34 -6.48
C THR A 523 -13.49 -34.63 -7.59
N LYS A 524 -12.76 -33.57 -7.26
CA LYS A 524 -11.78 -32.93 -8.14
C LYS A 524 -10.45 -32.75 -7.43
N GLU A 525 -9.39 -32.70 -8.22
CA GLU A 525 -8.05 -32.34 -7.75
C GLU A 525 -7.79 -30.87 -8.05
N VAL A 526 -7.22 -30.18 -7.07
CA VAL A 526 -6.75 -28.80 -7.17
C VAL A 526 -5.23 -28.84 -7.05
N THR A 527 -4.54 -28.17 -7.98
CA THR A 527 -3.08 -28.05 -7.92
C THR A 527 -2.72 -26.66 -7.42
N ILE A 528 -2.00 -26.60 -6.30
CA ILE A 528 -1.46 -25.37 -5.74
C ILE A 528 0.04 -25.37 -5.97
N THR A 529 0.54 -24.30 -6.61
CA THR A 529 1.96 -24.11 -6.90
C THR A 529 2.45 -22.84 -6.22
N VAL A 530 3.64 -22.90 -5.62
CA VAL A 530 4.31 -21.77 -4.97
C VAL A 530 5.83 -21.94 -5.12
N PRO A 531 6.59 -20.87 -5.40
CA PRO A 531 8.06 -20.94 -5.46
C PRO A 531 8.67 -21.49 -4.15
N THR A 532 9.63 -22.40 -4.26
CA THR A 532 10.24 -23.07 -3.10
C THR A 532 10.99 -22.10 -2.18
N LYS A 533 11.44 -20.94 -2.70
CA LYS A 533 12.07 -19.87 -1.90
C LYS A 533 11.20 -19.38 -0.74
N TYR A 534 9.87 -19.51 -0.85
CA TYR A 534 8.92 -19.14 0.20
C TYR A 534 8.88 -20.12 1.36
N LEU A 535 9.55 -21.27 1.25
CA LEU A 535 9.72 -22.24 2.35
C LEU A 535 10.94 -21.94 3.23
N ALA A 536 11.83 -21.03 2.81
CA ALA A 536 13.07 -20.75 3.52
C ALA A 536 12.86 -19.70 4.62
N SER A 537 13.57 -19.88 5.74
CA SER A 537 13.67 -18.90 6.84
C SER A 537 14.99 -18.15 6.73
N TYR A 538 15.05 -16.91 7.19
CA TYR A 538 16.24 -16.07 7.12
C TYR A 538 17.03 -16.14 8.43
N ASP A 539 18.25 -16.65 8.36
CA ASP A 539 19.19 -16.64 9.49
C ASP A 539 19.99 -15.33 9.45
N TYR A 540 19.62 -14.37 10.27
CA TYR A 540 20.28 -13.06 10.35
C TYR A 540 21.50 -13.04 11.27
N THR A 541 21.79 -14.11 12.02
CA THR A 541 22.85 -14.08 13.05
C THR A 541 24.12 -14.78 12.59
N ASN A 542 24.01 -15.97 11.99
CA ASN A 542 25.15 -16.82 11.68
C ASN A 542 25.34 -17.04 10.18
N ALA A 543 24.38 -17.66 9.49
CA ALA A 543 24.50 -17.92 8.05
C ALA A 543 24.33 -16.66 7.20
N LYS A 544 23.59 -15.65 7.71
CA LYS A 544 23.30 -14.38 7.02
C LYS A 544 22.69 -14.61 5.65
N THR A 545 21.73 -15.53 5.57
CA THR A 545 21.10 -15.94 4.31
C THR A 545 19.82 -16.75 4.57
N TYR A 546 19.07 -17.06 3.51
CA TYR A 546 17.92 -17.96 3.58
C TYR A 546 18.37 -19.42 3.73
N ILE A 547 17.82 -20.11 4.72
CA ILE A 547 18.12 -21.50 5.06
C ILE A 547 16.92 -22.42 4.87
N LEU A 548 17.21 -23.68 4.55
CA LEU A 548 16.26 -24.79 4.69
C LEU A 548 16.80 -25.80 5.70
N ASP A 549 16.04 -26.05 6.75
CA ASP A 549 16.42 -26.99 7.80
C ASP A 549 16.28 -28.45 7.37
N GLU A 550 17.12 -29.29 7.94
CA GLU A 550 16.94 -30.73 7.87
C GLU A 550 15.72 -31.17 8.66
N GLY A 551 15.00 -32.16 8.14
CA GLY A 551 13.89 -32.78 8.86
C GLY A 551 12.64 -32.98 8.01
N ASP A 552 11.54 -33.16 8.73
CA ASP A 552 10.23 -33.46 8.19
C ASP A 552 9.41 -32.17 8.09
N TYR A 553 8.91 -31.87 6.89
CA TYR A 553 7.98 -30.77 6.64
C TYR A 553 6.59 -31.37 6.43
N TYR A 554 5.61 -30.89 7.19
CA TYR A 554 4.26 -31.43 7.19
C TYR A 554 3.34 -30.50 6.41
N PHE A 555 2.87 -30.94 5.25
CA PHE A 555 1.94 -30.19 4.41
C PHE A 555 0.52 -30.67 4.63
N THR A 556 -0.41 -29.76 4.85
CA THR A 556 -1.83 -30.10 5.04
C THR A 556 -2.73 -29.09 4.34
N ALA A 557 -3.97 -29.50 4.08
CA ALA A 557 -5.04 -28.65 3.58
C ALA A 557 -6.12 -28.60 4.65
N ALA A 558 -6.54 -27.40 5.03
CA ALA A 558 -7.41 -27.21 6.20
C ALA A 558 -8.33 -26.00 6.04
N ALA A 559 -9.42 -25.97 6.80
CA ALA A 559 -10.33 -24.83 6.89
C ALA A 559 -9.89 -23.80 7.95
N GLY A 560 -8.64 -23.35 7.86
CA GLY A 560 -8.01 -22.40 8.79
C GLY A 560 -6.75 -22.92 9.46
N SER A 561 -6.00 -22.01 10.07
CA SER A 561 -4.69 -22.29 10.67
C SER A 561 -4.76 -23.27 11.84
N HIS A 562 -5.80 -23.19 12.65
CA HIS A 562 -5.93 -24.02 13.85
C HIS A 562 -6.21 -25.49 13.49
N GLU A 563 -7.09 -25.71 12.52
CA GLU A 563 -7.32 -27.04 11.96
C GLU A 563 -6.04 -27.59 11.32
N ALA A 564 -5.26 -26.75 10.63
CA ALA A 564 -3.97 -27.16 10.07
C ALA A 564 -2.97 -27.61 11.15
N VAL A 565 -2.90 -26.90 12.28
CA VAL A 565 -2.04 -27.27 13.43
C VAL A 565 -2.48 -28.61 14.01
N ASN A 566 -3.78 -28.81 14.24
CA ASN A 566 -4.31 -30.07 14.75
C ASN A 566 -4.06 -31.24 13.78
N ASN A 567 -4.16 -31.02 12.46
CA ASN A 567 -3.79 -32.02 11.45
C ASN A 567 -2.30 -32.40 11.50
N VAL A 568 -1.42 -31.42 11.69
CA VAL A 568 0.03 -31.65 11.85
C VAL A 568 0.33 -32.40 13.14
N LEU A 569 -0.25 -31.99 14.27
CA LEU A 569 -0.11 -32.67 15.56
C LEU A 569 -0.59 -34.12 15.49
N GLY A 570 -1.73 -34.37 14.84
CA GLY A 570 -2.24 -35.72 14.59
C GLY A 570 -1.28 -36.55 13.74
N ALA A 571 -0.67 -35.98 12.70
CA ALA A 571 0.37 -36.65 11.90
C ALA A 571 1.65 -36.94 12.69
N MET A 572 1.95 -36.16 13.72
CA MET A 572 3.01 -36.41 14.71
C MET A 572 2.60 -37.42 15.80
N GLY A 573 1.38 -37.96 15.75
CA GLY A 573 0.86 -38.96 16.68
C GLY A 573 0.37 -38.38 18.01
N LYS A 574 0.08 -37.08 18.08
CA LYS A 574 -0.53 -36.41 19.23
C LYS A 574 -2.05 -36.55 19.19
N THR A 575 -2.67 -36.45 20.36
CA THR A 575 -4.11 -36.56 20.58
C THR A 575 -4.59 -35.54 21.62
N VAL A 576 -5.90 -35.47 21.85
CA VAL A 576 -6.48 -34.68 22.96
C VAL A 576 -5.88 -35.07 24.32
N ALA A 577 -5.46 -36.34 24.50
CA ALA A 577 -4.81 -36.77 25.74
C ALA A 577 -3.40 -36.18 25.93
N ASP A 578 -2.78 -35.67 24.86
CA ASP A 578 -1.47 -35.01 24.87
C ASP A 578 -1.59 -33.48 25.01
N GLY A 579 -2.81 -32.94 25.08
CA GLY A 579 -3.07 -31.50 25.24
C GLY A 579 -3.70 -30.82 24.03
N MET A 580 -4.02 -31.56 22.96
CA MET A 580 -4.81 -30.98 21.85
C MET A 580 -6.24 -30.63 22.32
N ASP A 581 -6.81 -29.57 21.77
CA ASP A 581 -8.21 -29.17 22.06
C ASP A 581 -9.23 -29.90 21.17
N ALA A 582 -8.83 -30.30 19.97
CA ALA A 582 -9.62 -31.08 19.03
C ALA A 582 -8.78 -32.14 18.32
N ASP A 583 -9.41 -33.25 17.92
CA ASP A 583 -8.78 -34.27 17.08
C ASP A 583 -8.52 -33.74 15.65
N ALA A 584 -7.48 -34.25 15.00
CA ALA A 584 -7.23 -34.00 13.57
C ALA A 584 -8.41 -34.46 12.71
N VAL A 585 -8.85 -33.60 11.79
CA VAL A 585 -9.96 -33.87 10.86
C VAL A 585 -9.49 -34.14 9.43
N GLY A 586 -8.25 -33.77 9.10
CA GLY A 586 -7.59 -34.00 7.82
C GLY A 586 -6.28 -34.77 7.96
N THR A 587 -5.55 -34.89 6.84
CA THR A 587 -4.25 -35.56 6.79
C THR A 587 -3.12 -34.57 6.48
N ALA A 588 -1.90 -34.92 6.89
CA ALA A 588 -0.69 -34.23 6.46
C ALA A 588 0.21 -35.15 5.62
N VAL A 589 0.76 -34.61 4.54
CA VAL A 589 1.80 -35.27 3.73
C VAL A 589 3.15 -34.78 4.22
N VAL A 590 4.01 -35.73 4.61
CA VAL A 590 5.35 -35.43 5.09
C VAL A 590 6.33 -35.43 3.92
N TRP A 591 6.96 -34.29 3.67
CA TRP A 591 8.12 -34.20 2.81
C TRP A 591 9.39 -34.20 3.67
N ASN A 592 10.28 -35.15 3.39
CA ASN A 592 11.55 -35.29 4.11
C ASN A 592 12.75 -35.17 3.16
N GLY A 593 12.60 -34.38 2.09
CA GLY A 593 13.60 -34.24 1.03
C GLY A 593 14.82 -33.40 1.42
N ASN A 594 14.80 -32.75 2.59
CA ASN A 594 15.97 -32.04 3.11
C ASN A 594 16.64 -32.84 4.25
N LYS A 595 17.80 -33.43 3.93
CA LYS A 595 18.52 -34.37 4.81
C LYS A 595 19.68 -33.74 5.59
N SER A 596 19.97 -32.48 5.32
CA SER A 596 21.00 -31.67 5.98
C SER A 596 20.58 -30.21 5.87
N LEU A 597 20.98 -29.38 6.84
CA LEU A 597 20.84 -27.93 6.75
C LEU A 597 21.43 -27.42 5.43
N ASP A 598 20.63 -26.67 4.69
CA ASP A 598 21.01 -26.05 3.41
C ASP A 598 21.06 -24.54 3.57
N THR A 599 22.27 -23.99 3.44
CA THR A 599 22.55 -22.55 3.52
C THR A 599 23.02 -22.00 2.16
N THR A 600 22.77 -22.74 1.07
CA THR A 600 23.43 -22.51 -0.22
C THR A 600 22.44 -22.30 -1.36
N THR A 601 21.32 -23.02 -1.37
CA THR A 601 20.35 -22.97 -2.47
C THR A 601 19.81 -21.57 -2.71
N PHE A 602 19.54 -20.83 -1.64
CA PHE A 602 18.97 -19.48 -1.68
C PHE A 602 19.96 -18.39 -1.20
N SER A 603 21.27 -18.68 -1.24
CA SER A 603 22.30 -17.72 -0.84
C SER A 603 22.73 -16.78 -1.96
N ILE A 604 22.26 -17.02 -3.18
CA ILE A 604 22.47 -16.15 -4.34
C ILE A 604 21.11 -15.97 -5.02
N SER A 605 20.74 -14.72 -5.29
CA SER A 605 19.52 -14.35 -6.01
C SER A 605 19.88 -13.31 -7.06
N HIS A 606 19.48 -13.53 -8.32
CA HIS A 606 19.85 -12.67 -9.47
C HIS A 606 21.35 -12.30 -9.52
N ASP A 607 22.23 -13.30 -9.37
CA ASP A 607 23.70 -13.15 -9.29
C ASP A 607 24.23 -12.32 -8.11
N THR A 608 23.36 -11.93 -7.18
CA THR A 608 23.68 -11.19 -5.97
C THR A 608 23.77 -12.13 -4.77
N VAL A 609 24.84 -12.00 -3.98
CA VAL A 609 24.98 -12.75 -2.73
C VAL A 609 24.01 -12.16 -1.70
N VAL A 610 23.08 -12.98 -1.22
CA VAL A 610 22.16 -12.60 -0.16
C VAL A 610 22.93 -12.51 1.15
N THR A 611 22.84 -11.36 1.82
CA THR A 611 23.47 -11.13 3.13
C THR A 611 22.72 -10.08 3.95
N ASN A 612 23.15 -9.87 5.19
CA ASN A 612 22.53 -8.85 6.03
C ASN A 612 22.72 -7.45 5.46
N VAL A 613 21.64 -6.68 5.43
CA VAL A 613 21.64 -5.28 4.95
C VAL A 613 20.91 -4.32 5.88
N ALA A 614 20.43 -4.81 7.03
CA ALA A 614 19.59 -4.04 7.94
C ALA A 614 19.97 -4.26 9.42
N ASP A 615 21.26 -4.48 9.70
CA ASP A 615 21.74 -4.55 11.08
C ASP A 615 21.38 -3.24 11.85
N ASP A 616 21.33 -2.10 11.17
CA ASP A 616 20.96 -0.78 11.72
C ASP A 616 19.44 -0.58 11.91
N ALA A 617 18.62 -1.54 11.48
CA ALA A 617 17.21 -1.61 11.80
C ALA A 617 16.95 -2.20 13.20
N ASP A 618 17.93 -2.88 13.81
CA ASP A 618 17.81 -3.41 15.17
C ASP A 618 18.23 -2.34 16.19
N LEU A 619 17.40 -2.05 17.19
CA LEU A 619 17.73 -1.07 18.23
C LEU A 619 19.00 -1.45 19.00
N ASN A 620 19.28 -2.75 19.14
CA ASN A 620 20.49 -3.26 19.79
C ASN A 620 21.78 -2.83 19.07
N TYR A 621 21.73 -2.60 17.75
CA TYR A 621 22.87 -2.08 16.97
C TYR A 621 23.32 -0.71 17.48
N TRP A 622 22.34 0.14 17.82
CA TRP A 622 22.57 1.51 18.25
C TRP A 622 22.94 1.61 19.72
N THR A 623 22.28 0.87 20.59
CA THR A 623 22.55 0.92 22.03
C THR A 623 23.87 0.22 22.39
N GLY A 624 24.28 -0.78 21.60
CA GLY A 624 25.49 -1.57 21.85
C GLY A 624 25.35 -2.56 23.02
N GLU A 625 24.13 -2.76 23.50
CA GLU A 625 23.75 -3.70 24.56
C GLU A 625 22.52 -4.51 24.10
N GLU A 626 22.16 -5.56 24.83
CA GLU A 626 20.94 -6.35 24.57
C GLU A 626 19.72 -5.64 25.17
N THR A 627 19.39 -4.47 24.63
CA THR A 627 18.26 -3.62 25.06
C THR A 627 16.92 -4.28 24.72
N VAL A 628 16.80 -4.86 23.53
CA VAL A 628 15.60 -5.53 23.03
C VAL A 628 15.80 -7.03 23.09
N THR A 629 14.86 -7.71 23.73
CA THR A 629 14.69 -9.16 23.69
C THR A 629 13.53 -9.45 22.75
N TYR A 630 13.81 -10.09 21.63
CA TYR A 630 12.76 -10.50 20.68
C TYR A 630 12.04 -11.74 21.20
N LEU A 631 10.74 -11.81 20.91
CA LEU A 631 9.88 -12.94 21.27
C LEU A 631 10.43 -14.22 20.64
N SER A 632 10.68 -15.23 21.48
CA SER A 632 11.21 -16.52 21.06
C SER A 632 10.33 -17.65 21.57
N ARG A 633 10.02 -18.59 20.68
CA ARG A 633 9.29 -19.81 21.04
C ARG A 633 10.12 -20.79 21.90
N GLN A 634 11.38 -20.47 22.15
CA GLN A 634 12.23 -21.23 23.08
C GLN A 634 11.79 -21.03 24.54
N ASP A 635 11.31 -19.84 24.89
CA ASP A 635 10.79 -19.49 26.21
C ASP A 635 9.79 -18.34 26.13
N TRP A 636 8.51 -18.67 26.04
CA TRP A 636 7.41 -17.71 25.92
C TRP A 636 7.28 -16.82 27.14
N ASP A 637 7.61 -17.32 28.34
CA ASP A 637 7.54 -16.51 29.55
C ASP A 637 8.70 -15.50 29.58
N ALA A 638 9.93 -15.95 29.34
CA ALA A 638 11.09 -15.08 29.45
C ALA A 638 11.13 -13.98 28.37
N THR A 639 10.51 -14.22 27.21
CA THR A 639 10.63 -13.35 26.03
C THR A 639 9.34 -12.67 25.59
N TYR A 640 8.21 -12.87 26.31
CA TYR A 640 6.98 -12.12 26.02
C TYR A 640 7.27 -10.61 26.01
N PRO A 641 6.90 -9.86 24.95
CA PRO A 641 7.29 -8.46 24.83
C PRO A 641 6.83 -7.61 26.01
N ILE A 642 7.75 -6.83 26.56
CA ILE A 642 7.41 -5.65 27.38
C ILE A 642 7.13 -4.46 26.46
N ASN A 643 6.66 -3.35 27.02
CA ASN A 643 6.51 -2.11 26.26
C ASN A 643 7.84 -1.37 26.23
N TYR A 644 8.66 -1.60 25.20
CA TYR A 644 9.95 -0.92 25.02
C TYR A 644 9.80 0.58 24.83
N ASN A 645 8.66 1.03 24.32
CA ASN A 645 8.42 2.45 24.07
C ASN A 645 8.20 3.24 25.37
N LYS A 646 7.70 2.60 26.44
CA LYS A 646 7.34 3.26 27.72
C LYS A 646 8.14 2.77 28.93
N ASP A 647 8.42 1.48 29.00
CA ASP A 647 9.06 0.85 30.16
C ASP A 647 10.59 0.88 30.07
N VAL A 648 11.14 1.16 28.88
CA VAL A 648 12.58 1.28 28.63
C VAL A 648 12.91 2.70 28.20
N THR A 649 13.87 3.32 28.89
CA THR A 649 14.36 4.66 28.53
C THR A 649 15.46 4.53 27.49
N VAL A 650 15.19 4.98 26.26
CA VAL A 650 16.19 5.04 25.18
C VAL A 650 16.76 6.44 25.07
N THR A 651 18.07 6.58 25.32
CA THR A 651 18.82 7.83 25.26
C THR A 651 19.87 7.76 24.16
N ILE A 652 19.81 8.65 23.17
CA ILE A 652 20.74 8.68 22.04
C ILE A 652 22.14 9.08 22.50
N ALA A 653 22.26 10.02 23.45
CA ALA A 653 23.55 10.48 23.97
C ALA A 653 24.39 9.37 24.63
N ASP A 654 23.74 8.32 25.15
CA ASP A 654 24.38 7.19 25.81
C ASP A 654 24.93 6.15 24.82
N SER A 655 24.50 6.23 23.54
CA SER A 655 24.91 5.28 22.50
C SER A 655 26.40 5.36 22.18
N PRO A 656 27.10 4.22 22.00
CA PRO A 656 28.46 4.20 21.47
C PRO A 656 28.54 4.68 20.01
N ARG A 657 27.39 4.79 19.33
CA ARG A 657 27.22 5.24 17.93
C ARG A 657 26.46 6.55 17.81
N LYS A 658 26.38 7.36 18.87
CA LYS A 658 25.51 8.56 18.90
C LYS A 658 25.64 9.46 17.67
N ASP A 659 26.85 9.69 17.16
CA ASP A 659 27.09 10.63 16.06
C ASP A 659 26.59 10.04 14.72
N GLU A 660 26.75 8.72 14.54
CA GLU A 660 26.19 7.95 13.42
C GLU A 660 24.66 7.93 13.50
N TRP A 661 24.11 7.71 14.70
CA TRP A 661 22.66 7.66 14.93
C TRP A 661 22.00 9.01 14.65
N ILE A 662 22.57 10.10 15.18
CA ILE A 662 22.11 11.48 14.91
C ILE A 662 22.19 11.78 13.41
N SER A 663 23.28 11.39 12.74
CA SER A 663 23.42 11.57 11.29
C SER A 663 22.32 10.84 10.51
N ALA A 664 22.03 9.58 10.87
CA ALA A 664 21.00 8.78 10.24
C ALA A 664 19.60 9.39 10.43
N LEU A 665 19.27 9.79 11.67
CA LEU A 665 17.99 10.43 12.02
C LEU A 665 17.79 11.79 11.31
N ARG A 666 18.88 12.51 10.98
CA ARG A 666 18.87 13.73 10.16
C ARG A 666 18.78 13.47 8.65
N GLY A 667 18.65 12.20 8.24
CA GLY A 667 18.60 11.79 6.84
C GLY A 667 19.94 11.93 6.09
N MET A 668 21.07 12.04 6.80
CA MET A 668 22.39 12.24 6.19
C MET A 668 23.07 10.90 5.85
N GLN A 669 22.52 10.18 4.88
CA GLN A 669 23.06 8.88 4.42
C GLN A 669 24.15 9.04 3.36
N TYR A 670 24.16 10.17 2.66
CA TYR A 670 25.17 10.49 1.65
C TYR A 670 25.64 11.94 1.80
N THR A 671 26.94 12.16 1.54
CA THR A 671 27.52 13.51 1.47
C THR A 671 27.94 13.78 0.03
N ILE A 672 27.45 14.87 -0.55
CA ILE A 672 27.81 15.30 -1.91
C ILE A 672 29.32 15.57 -1.97
N LYS A 673 29.98 14.91 -2.93
CA LYS A 673 31.44 15.03 -3.15
C LYS A 673 31.77 16.27 -3.98
N THR A 674 33.03 16.70 -3.91
CA THR A 674 33.51 17.92 -4.61
C THR A 674 34.75 17.71 -5.45
N ASP A 675 35.20 16.46 -5.58
CA ASP A 675 36.50 16.08 -6.15
C ASP A 675 36.40 15.07 -7.30
N ASN A 676 35.19 14.80 -7.81
CA ASN A 676 34.94 13.81 -8.86
C ASN A 676 33.99 14.38 -9.95
N PRO A 677 34.49 15.13 -10.95
CA PRO A 677 33.65 15.80 -11.95
C PRO A 677 32.80 14.83 -12.78
N ALA A 678 31.50 15.15 -12.90
CA ALA A 678 30.54 14.47 -13.76
C ALA A 678 30.62 14.99 -15.20
N ASP A 679 30.33 14.13 -16.18
CA ASP A 679 30.20 14.55 -17.57
C ASP A 679 28.86 15.25 -17.82
N GLU A 680 28.91 16.40 -18.49
CA GLU A 680 27.70 17.14 -18.91
C GLU A 680 26.97 16.42 -20.04
N GLY A 681 25.65 16.33 -19.93
CA GLY A 681 24.78 15.68 -20.90
C GLY A 681 24.69 16.46 -22.21
N LYS A 682 24.65 15.75 -23.34
CA LYS A 682 24.55 16.34 -24.69
C LYS A 682 23.68 15.45 -25.57
N ASP A 683 23.03 16.04 -26.56
CA ASP A 683 22.29 15.26 -27.55
C ASP A 683 23.19 14.23 -28.26
N ASN A 684 22.98 12.94 -27.93
CA ASN A 684 23.72 11.82 -28.50
C ASN A 684 23.04 11.21 -29.75
N GLY A 685 21.97 11.84 -30.25
CA GLY A 685 21.24 11.43 -31.46
C GLY A 685 20.45 10.14 -31.30
N VAL A 686 19.95 9.85 -30.10
CA VAL A 686 18.96 8.79 -29.80
C VAL A 686 17.78 9.40 -29.05
N ARG A 687 16.58 8.83 -29.19
CA ARG A 687 15.32 9.32 -28.63
C ARG A 687 14.49 8.20 -28.05
N PHE A 688 13.72 8.51 -27.02
CA PHE A 688 12.65 7.66 -26.52
C PHE A 688 11.53 7.56 -27.56
N SER A 689 11.65 6.59 -28.47
CA SER A 689 10.73 6.45 -29.60
C SER A 689 10.59 5.01 -30.03
N THR A 690 9.48 4.70 -30.69
CA THR A 690 9.27 3.37 -31.31
C THR A 690 10.21 3.09 -32.49
N GLU A 691 10.99 4.06 -32.98
CA GLU A 691 12.02 3.86 -34.01
C GLU A 691 13.33 3.36 -33.37
N ASP A 692 13.76 3.98 -32.27
CA ASP A 692 15.01 3.63 -31.59
C ASP A 692 14.85 2.47 -30.58
N ILE A 693 13.66 2.31 -30.01
CA ILE A 693 13.36 1.25 -29.03
C ILE A 693 12.74 0.06 -29.76
N GLN A 694 13.59 -0.94 -30.03
CA GLN A 694 13.16 -2.21 -30.62
C GLN A 694 13.23 -3.34 -29.59
N TYR A 695 12.96 -4.57 -30.04
CA TYR A 695 12.94 -5.77 -29.21
C TYR A 695 14.22 -5.93 -28.35
N GLU A 696 15.39 -5.69 -28.95
CA GLU A 696 16.68 -5.80 -28.25
C GLU A 696 16.75 -4.86 -27.04
N GLN A 697 16.35 -3.60 -27.20
CA GLN A 697 16.32 -2.60 -26.13
C GLN A 697 15.28 -2.94 -25.05
N LEU A 698 14.10 -3.42 -25.46
CA LEU A 698 13.02 -3.77 -24.53
C LEU A 698 13.37 -4.98 -23.65
N SER A 699 14.12 -5.94 -24.19
CA SER A 699 14.45 -7.20 -23.51
C SER A 699 15.68 -7.11 -22.60
N ASN A 700 16.44 -6.02 -22.66
CA ASN A 700 17.71 -5.90 -21.95
C ASN A 700 17.95 -4.44 -21.52
N ILE A 701 17.75 -4.16 -20.25
CA ILE A 701 18.06 -2.84 -19.66
C ILE A 701 19.55 -2.47 -19.79
N ASN A 702 20.44 -3.46 -19.94
CA ASN A 702 21.87 -3.24 -20.16
C ASN A 702 22.25 -3.06 -21.65
N ASP A 703 21.27 -2.90 -22.55
CA ASP A 703 21.56 -2.54 -23.94
C ASP A 703 22.26 -1.16 -24.00
N PRO A 704 23.34 -0.99 -24.79
CA PRO A 704 24.09 0.28 -24.87
C PRO A 704 23.24 1.48 -25.29
N TYR A 705 22.08 1.26 -25.92
CA TYR A 705 21.10 2.31 -26.19
C TYR A 705 20.69 3.06 -24.92
N TRP A 706 20.40 2.36 -23.83
CA TRP A 706 19.90 2.96 -22.60
C TRP A 706 20.93 3.88 -21.97
N ASP A 707 22.18 3.43 -21.86
CA ASP A 707 23.29 4.25 -21.36
C ASP A 707 23.53 5.47 -22.26
N LYS A 708 23.40 5.30 -23.58
CA LYS A 708 23.53 6.39 -24.56
C LYS A 708 22.37 7.41 -24.43
N LEU A 709 21.17 6.94 -24.14
CA LEU A 709 19.98 7.77 -23.93
C LEU A 709 20.13 8.61 -22.66
N VAL A 710 20.37 7.99 -21.51
CA VAL A 710 20.44 8.71 -20.23
C VAL A 710 21.68 9.57 -20.07
N SER A 711 22.79 9.25 -20.74
CA SER A 711 23.95 10.15 -20.84
C SER A 711 23.67 11.41 -21.67
N SER A 712 22.53 11.48 -22.38
CA SER A 712 22.09 12.72 -23.05
C SER A 712 21.43 13.70 -22.09
N ILE A 713 21.01 13.25 -20.90
CA ILE A 713 20.33 14.07 -19.89
C ILE A 713 21.37 14.93 -19.18
N THR A 714 21.11 16.24 -19.12
CA THR A 714 22.01 17.21 -18.49
C THR A 714 22.14 16.95 -16.98
N ILE A 715 23.18 17.50 -16.34
CA ILE A 715 23.35 17.37 -14.88
C ILE A 715 22.14 17.95 -14.14
N ASP A 716 21.69 19.12 -14.58
CA ASP A 716 20.53 19.84 -14.07
C ASP A 716 19.26 18.98 -14.11
N GLU A 717 18.93 18.45 -15.29
CA GLU A 717 17.74 17.62 -15.48
C GLU A 717 17.84 16.25 -14.82
N ALA A 718 19.03 15.63 -14.77
CA ALA A 718 19.20 14.30 -14.21
C ALA A 718 18.89 14.27 -12.71
N VAL A 719 19.42 15.24 -11.96
CA VAL A 719 19.13 15.37 -10.52
C VAL A 719 17.70 15.87 -10.32
N GLY A 720 17.30 16.93 -11.05
CA GLY A 720 16.00 17.56 -10.89
C GLY A 720 14.82 16.62 -11.16
N ALA A 721 14.87 15.83 -12.23
CA ALA A 721 13.79 14.91 -12.59
C ALA A 721 13.57 13.79 -11.56
N VAL A 722 14.63 13.36 -10.86
CA VAL A 722 14.50 12.35 -9.79
C VAL A 722 13.86 12.96 -8.54
N ILE A 723 14.20 14.20 -8.20
CA ILE A 723 13.81 14.80 -6.91
C ILE A 723 12.53 15.64 -6.97
N HIS A 724 12.00 15.91 -8.18
CA HIS A 724 10.75 16.62 -8.45
C HIS A 724 9.85 15.86 -9.44
N GLY A 725 9.71 14.55 -9.24
CA GLY A 725 8.90 13.69 -10.10
C GLY A 725 7.39 13.95 -10.02
N GLY A 726 6.95 14.76 -9.04
CA GLY A 726 5.64 15.37 -8.92
C GLY A 726 4.44 14.45 -9.05
N SER A 727 3.33 15.05 -9.49
CA SER A 727 2.09 14.34 -9.87
C SER A 727 2.16 13.79 -11.30
N GLN A 728 3.27 14.06 -12.00
CA GLN A 728 3.54 13.61 -13.35
C GLN A 728 5.04 13.66 -13.69
N SER A 729 5.51 12.78 -14.57
CA SER A 729 6.88 12.90 -15.10
C SER A 729 7.03 14.14 -16.00
N ASP A 730 8.23 14.70 -16.03
CA ASP A 730 8.54 15.94 -16.77
C ASP A 730 9.31 15.70 -18.07
N VAL A 731 9.36 16.70 -18.95
CA VAL A 731 10.03 16.60 -20.25
C VAL A 731 11.54 16.85 -20.12
N LEU A 732 12.34 15.91 -20.62
CA LEU A 732 13.80 15.95 -20.66
C LEU A 732 14.28 16.38 -22.07
N THR A 733 15.09 17.43 -22.14
CA THR A 733 15.38 18.19 -23.36
C THR A 733 15.97 17.35 -24.51
N ASN A 734 16.80 16.35 -24.21
CA ASN A 734 17.54 15.59 -25.23
C ASN A 734 17.01 14.17 -25.47
N VAL A 735 15.91 13.77 -24.81
CA VAL A 735 15.45 12.37 -24.75
C VAL A 735 14.09 12.18 -25.44
N ASP A 736 13.24 13.19 -25.53
CA ASP A 736 11.85 13.11 -26.03
C ASP A 736 10.98 12.10 -25.22
N ASN A 737 11.13 12.07 -23.90
CA ASN A 737 10.36 11.17 -23.04
C ASN A 737 8.87 11.58 -22.93
N PRO A 738 7.98 10.63 -22.60
CA PRO A 738 6.58 10.91 -22.35
C PRO A 738 6.36 11.57 -20.98
N VAL A 739 5.26 12.31 -20.89
CA VAL A 739 4.70 12.81 -19.62
C VAL A 739 3.67 11.80 -19.14
N VAL A 740 3.94 11.17 -18.00
CA VAL A 740 3.11 10.14 -17.38
C VAL A 740 2.47 10.71 -16.14
N LEU A 741 1.14 10.74 -16.09
CA LEU A 741 0.38 11.18 -14.93
C LEU A 741 0.31 10.05 -13.90
N GLN A 742 0.59 10.37 -12.65
CA GLN A 742 0.39 9.48 -11.51
C GLN A 742 -1.06 9.59 -11.02
N ASN A 743 -1.69 8.46 -10.66
CA ASN A 743 -3.08 8.41 -10.23
C ASN A 743 -3.19 7.66 -8.89
N GLU A 744 -4.16 8.03 -8.07
CA GLU A 744 -4.44 7.32 -6.82
C GLU A 744 -5.57 6.30 -6.97
N GLY A 745 -5.46 5.18 -6.24
CA GLY A 745 -6.61 4.33 -5.95
C GLY A 745 -6.30 2.85 -5.69
N VAL A 746 -6.38 2.42 -4.43
CA VAL A 746 -6.35 1.00 -4.02
C VAL A 746 -7.57 0.20 -4.51
N ASN A 747 -8.69 0.89 -4.73
CA ASN A 747 -9.91 0.30 -5.27
C ASN A 747 -9.97 0.38 -6.81
N GLY A 748 -8.89 0.84 -7.47
CA GLY A 748 -8.81 1.14 -8.90
C GLY A 748 -8.71 2.64 -9.19
N PHE A 749 -8.47 3.00 -10.45
CA PHE A 749 -8.37 4.39 -10.89
C PHE A 749 -9.59 5.24 -10.49
N THR A 750 -9.36 6.31 -9.72
CA THR A 750 -10.39 7.29 -9.31
C THR A 750 -10.86 8.20 -10.44
N ALA A 751 -10.13 8.22 -11.57
CA ALA A 751 -10.51 8.97 -12.76
C ALA A 751 -11.83 8.45 -13.37
N THR A 752 -12.62 9.37 -13.92
CA THR A 752 -13.95 9.07 -14.46
C THR A 752 -13.99 9.22 -15.98
N TYR A 753 -14.75 8.36 -16.67
CA TYR A 753 -15.02 8.50 -18.10
C TYR A 753 -16.46 8.95 -18.33
N THR A 754 -16.69 10.00 -19.14
CA THR A 754 -18.05 10.41 -19.54
C THR A 754 -18.22 10.22 -21.03
N ASP A 755 -19.16 9.37 -21.43
CA ASP A 755 -19.51 9.15 -22.82
C ASP A 755 -20.24 10.39 -23.37
N GLU A 756 -19.65 11.05 -24.36
CA GLU A 756 -20.21 12.25 -24.99
C GLU A 756 -21.55 11.99 -25.69
N ALA A 757 -21.76 10.78 -26.22
CA ALA A 757 -22.97 10.44 -26.97
C ALA A 757 -24.19 10.25 -26.07
N THR A 758 -24.00 9.69 -24.88
CA THR A 758 -25.08 9.38 -23.93
C THR A 758 -25.14 10.33 -22.74
N GLY A 759 -24.04 11.02 -22.42
CA GLY A 759 -23.87 11.83 -21.21
C GLY A 759 -23.68 11.01 -19.94
N LYS A 760 -23.52 9.68 -20.04
CA LYS A 760 -23.34 8.80 -18.88
C LYS A 760 -21.89 8.81 -18.41
N THR A 761 -21.70 8.93 -17.09
CA THR A 761 -20.39 8.83 -16.43
C THR A 761 -20.18 7.45 -15.85
N TYR A 762 -18.99 6.89 -16.05
CA TYR A 762 -18.54 5.59 -15.57
C TYR A 762 -17.34 5.76 -14.63
N ARG A 763 -17.30 4.94 -13.58
CA ARG A 763 -16.22 4.90 -12.59
C ARG A 763 -15.80 3.46 -12.34
N PHE A 764 -14.50 3.21 -12.32
CA PHE A 764 -13.93 1.86 -12.26
C PHE A 764 -13.23 1.53 -10.93
N ASN A 765 -13.18 2.48 -9.99
CA ASN A 765 -12.64 2.26 -8.64
C ASN A 765 -13.62 1.47 -7.75
N VAL A 766 -14.03 0.26 -8.19
CA VAL A 766 -15.10 -0.55 -7.61
C VAL A 766 -14.62 -1.76 -6.80
N ASN A 767 -13.31 -1.99 -6.69
CA ASN A 767 -12.73 -3.08 -5.91
C ASN A 767 -12.97 -2.90 -4.41
N SER A 768 -13.07 -4.03 -3.70
CA SER A 768 -12.97 -4.15 -2.25
C SER A 768 -11.74 -4.97 -1.89
N GLN A 769 -10.68 -4.30 -1.48
CA GLN A 769 -9.43 -4.99 -1.16
C GLN A 769 -9.55 -5.95 0.03
N THR A 770 -10.39 -5.63 1.03
CA THR A 770 -10.66 -6.52 2.16
C THR A 770 -11.35 -7.81 1.72
N LEU A 771 -12.37 -7.71 0.86
CA LEU A 771 -13.12 -8.89 0.39
C LEU A 771 -12.30 -9.69 -0.61
N LEU A 772 -11.47 -9.03 -1.42
CA LEU A 772 -10.50 -9.70 -2.28
C LEU A 772 -9.48 -10.50 -1.45
N GLY A 773 -8.99 -9.96 -0.34
CA GLY A 773 -8.18 -10.70 0.64
C GLY A 773 -8.91 -11.90 1.22
N SER A 774 -10.12 -11.69 1.77
CA SER A 774 -10.96 -12.75 2.33
C SER A 774 -11.44 -13.78 1.31
N SER A 775 -11.30 -13.49 0.01
CA SER A 775 -11.57 -14.47 -1.04
C SER A 775 -10.59 -15.64 -1.03
N PHE A 776 -9.36 -15.42 -0.53
CA PHE A 776 -8.26 -16.39 -0.63
C PHE A 776 -8.14 -16.94 -2.07
N ASN A 777 -8.38 -16.09 -3.07
CA ASN A 777 -8.40 -16.48 -4.47
C ASN A 777 -7.46 -15.60 -5.31
N PRO A 778 -6.19 -16.02 -5.49
CA PRO A 778 -5.24 -15.33 -6.36
C PRO A 778 -5.70 -15.23 -7.83
N GLU A 779 -6.59 -16.11 -8.29
CA GLU A 779 -7.18 -16.04 -9.64
C GLU A 779 -8.16 -14.88 -9.75
N LEU A 780 -9.01 -14.65 -8.73
CA LEU A 780 -9.89 -13.49 -8.67
C LEU A 780 -9.09 -12.19 -8.59
N ALA A 781 -7.97 -12.20 -7.84
CA ALA A 781 -7.05 -11.07 -7.78
C ALA A 781 -6.40 -10.75 -9.13
N TYR A 782 -6.05 -11.78 -9.90
CA TYR A 782 -5.59 -11.63 -11.28
C TYR A 782 -6.66 -11.08 -12.22
N GLU A 783 -7.90 -11.58 -12.11
CA GLU A 783 -9.04 -11.04 -12.87
C GLU A 783 -9.27 -9.56 -12.54
N TRP A 784 -9.20 -9.16 -11.27
CA TRP A 784 -9.24 -7.74 -10.88
C TRP A 784 -8.08 -6.95 -11.51
N GLY A 785 -6.86 -7.46 -11.48
CA GLY A 785 -5.71 -6.82 -12.14
C GLY A 785 -5.93 -6.61 -13.64
N LEU A 786 -6.60 -7.53 -14.34
CA LEU A 786 -7.00 -7.35 -15.73
C LEU A 786 -8.06 -6.25 -15.89
N ILE A 787 -9.01 -6.14 -14.97
CA ILE A 787 -10.02 -5.06 -14.96
C ILE A 787 -9.35 -3.70 -14.73
N GLU A 788 -8.51 -3.57 -13.71
CA GLU A 788 -7.77 -2.34 -13.43
C GLU A 788 -6.86 -1.96 -14.61
N GLY A 789 -6.15 -2.95 -15.17
CA GLY A 789 -5.33 -2.81 -16.36
C GLY A 789 -6.11 -2.24 -17.55
N ASN A 790 -7.27 -2.83 -17.85
CA ASN A 790 -8.16 -2.37 -18.90
C ASN A 790 -8.77 -0.99 -18.61
N SER A 791 -9.05 -0.68 -17.34
CA SER A 791 -9.55 0.63 -16.90
C SER A 791 -8.54 1.72 -17.23
N GLY A 792 -7.27 1.49 -16.91
CA GLY A 792 -6.18 2.43 -17.22
C GLY A 792 -6.05 2.69 -18.73
N LEU A 793 -6.10 1.62 -19.55
CA LEU A 793 -6.07 1.75 -21.01
C LEU A 793 -7.26 2.56 -21.55
N TRP A 794 -8.46 2.38 -20.99
CA TRP A 794 -9.65 3.14 -21.40
C TRP A 794 -9.61 4.61 -20.97
N LEU A 795 -9.10 4.86 -19.76
CA LEU A 795 -8.97 6.19 -19.18
C LEU A 795 -7.77 6.97 -19.75
N GLU A 796 -6.92 6.33 -20.56
CA GLU A 796 -5.62 6.84 -20.98
C GLU A 796 -4.76 7.27 -19.79
N ARG A 797 -4.75 6.43 -18.75
CA ARG A 797 -3.98 6.56 -17.51
C ARG A 797 -3.17 5.29 -17.30
N TYR A 798 -1.86 5.43 -17.14
CA TYR A 798 -0.93 4.30 -17.22
C TYR A 798 -0.18 4.00 -15.93
N ASP A 799 -0.31 4.87 -14.93
CA ASP A 799 0.33 4.75 -13.61
C ASP A 799 -0.71 4.95 -12.51
N VAL A 800 -0.82 4.00 -11.60
CA VAL A 800 -1.71 4.03 -10.43
C VAL A 800 -0.99 3.58 -9.17
N TRP A 801 -1.05 4.40 -8.13
CA TRP A 801 -0.65 4.06 -6.77
C TRP A 801 -1.72 3.20 -6.11
N GLY A 802 -1.75 1.95 -6.54
CA GLY A 802 -2.75 0.94 -6.24
C GLY A 802 -2.17 -0.26 -5.52
N THR A 803 -3.10 -1.08 -5.00
CA THR A 803 -2.92 -2.19 -4.04
C THR A 803 -2.09 -1.87 -2.80
N GLY A 804 -2.77 -1.74 -1.65
CA GLY A 804 -2.11 -1.69 -0.36
C GLY A 804 -1.59 -3.07 0.10
N LEU A 805 -0.27 -3.29 0.18
CA LEU A 805 0.34 -4.56 0.58
C LEU A 805 1.08 -4.51 1.93
N THR A 806 0.98 -3.41 2.66
CA THR A 806 1.43 -3.34 4.05
C THR A 806 0.67 -4.38 4.90
N LEU A 807 1.34 -5.03 5.84
CA LEU A 807 0.69 -6.04 6.68
C LEU A 807 -0.18 -5.42 7.77
N ARG A 808 -1.24 -6.14 8.14
CA ARG A 808 -2.09 -5.78 9.28
C ARG A 808 -1.45 -6.22 10.59
N ARG A 809 -0.33 -5.59 10.97
CA ARG A 809 0.46 -5.95 12.17
C ARG A 809 -0.35 -5.87 13.47
N THR A 810 -1.20 -4.85 13.58
CA THR A 810 -2.09 -4.65 14.73
C THR A 810 -3.51 -4.34 14.24
N PRO A 811 -4.53 -4.62 15.06
CA PRO A 811 -5.92 -4.32 14.70
C PRO A 811 -6.23 -2.82 14.73
N TYR A 812 -5.35 -1.98 15.29
CA TYR A 812 -5.61 -0.56 15.55
C TYR A 812 -5.17 0.40 14.42
N ASN A 813 -4.46 -0.10 13.42
CA ASN A 813 -3.98 0.73 12.32
C ASN A 813 -5.15 1.21 11.44
N GLY A 814 -5.29 2.53 11.24
CA GLY A 814 -6.45 3.07 10.53
C GLY A 814 -6.51 2.71 9.05
N ARG A 815 -5.42 2.27 8.42
CA ARG A 815 -5.39 1.87 7.00
C ARG A 815 -5.57 0.37 6.75
N ASN A 816 -5.90 -0.43 7.75
CA ASN A 816 -6.14 -1.87 7.53
C ASN A 816 -7.24 -2.15 6.48
N TYR A 817 -8.20 -1.23 6.29
CA TYR A 817 -9.24 -1.33 5.26
C TYR A 817 -8.73 -1.41 3.81
N GLU A 818 -7.52 -0.93 3.54
CA GLU A 818 -6.89 -1.00 2.21
C GLU A 818 -5.69 -1.96 2.18
N TYR A 819 -5.51 -2.77 3.22
CA TYR A 819 -4.48 -3.80 3.29
C TYR A 819 -5.11 -5.20 3.20
N ILE A 820 -4.30 -6.22 2.92
CA ILE A 820 -4.81 -7.58 2.65
C ILE A 820 -5.01 -8.38 3.94
N SER A 821 -3.98 -8.55 4.76
CA SER A 821 -3.97 -9.54 5.84
C SER A 821 -2.82 -9.32 6.83
N GLU A 822 -2.93 -9.92 8.02
CA GLU A 822 -1.80 -10.16 8.94
C GLU A 822 -0.74 -11.12 8.36
N ASP A 823 -1.12 -11.97 7.40
CA ASP A 823 -0.22 -12.98 6.82
C ASP A 823 0.54 -12.46 5.59
N PRO A 824 1.89 -12.57 5.59
CA PRO A 824 2.70 -12.16 4.45
C PRO A 824 2.47 -13.01 3.19
N MET A 825 2.14 -14.29 3.30
CA MET A 825 1.97 -15.14 2.11
C MET A 825 0.63 -14.90 1.43
N LEU A 826 -0.46 -14.70 2.17
CA LEU A 826 -1.74 -14.30 1.59
C LEU A 826 -1.60 -12.94 0.87
N THR A 827 -0.97 -11.97 1.52
CA THR A 827 -0.65 -10.67 0.92
C THR A 827 0.20 -10.81 -0.35
N ASN A 828 1.23 -11.67 -0.31
CA ASN A 828 2.09 -11.99 -1.46
C ASN A 828 1.29 -12.56 -2.64
N ARG A 829 0.42 -13.55 -2.39
CA ARG A 829 -0.30 -14.25 -3.47
C ARG A 829 -1.42 -13.41 -4.07
N ILE A 830 -2.11 -12.61 -3.26
CA ILE A 830 -3.10 -11.65 -3.78
C ILE A 830 -2.40 -10.53 -4.55
N GLY A 831 -1.32 -9.95 -4.00
CA GLY A 831 -0.51 -8.95 -4.69
C GLY A 831 0.06 -9.47 -6.02
N TYR A 832 0.58 -10.70 -6.05
CA TYR A 832 1.02 -11.37 -7.28
C TYR A 832 -0.08 -11.37 -8.34
N GLY A 833 -1.31 -11.78 -7.99
CA GLY A 833 -2.44 -11.82 -8.92
C GLY A 833 -2.72 -10.46 -9.54
N ILE A 834 -2.95 -9.43 -8.71
CA ILE A 834 -3.32 -8.08 -9.16
C ILE A 834 -2.24 -7.52 -10.10
N ILE A 835 -0.99 -7.54 -9.65
CA ILE A 835 0.11 -6.95 -10.41
C ILE A 835 0.37 -7.72 -11.70
N LYS A 836 0.22 -9.05 -11.69
CA LYS A 836 0.32 -9.85 -12.91
C LYS A 836 -0.73 -9.45 -13.96
N GLY A 837 -1.97 -9.20 -13.54
CA GLY A 837 -3.04 -8.74 -14.43
C GLY A 837 -2.78 -7.35 -15.01
N CYS A 838 -2.37 -6.40 -14.17
CA CYS A 838 -2.02 -5.04 -14.60
C CYS A 838 -0.84 -5.03 -15.58
N ASN A 839 0.19 -5.84 -15.29
CA ASN A 839 1.37 -5.95 -16.14
C ASN A 839 1.05 -6.45 -17.54
N GLU A 840 0.12 -7.40 -17.67
CA GLU A 840 -0.31 -7.91 -18.99
C GLU A 840 -1.07 -6.86 -19.82
N LYS A 841 -1.54 -5.78 -19.19
CA LYS A 841 -2.13 -4.60 -19.83
C LYS A 841 -1.18 -3.42 -19.93
N GLY A 842 0.07 -3.59 -19.50
CA GLY A 842 1.08 -2.54 -19.54
C GLY A 842 0.77 -1.39 -18.57
N ILE A 843 -0.01 -1.62 -17.52
CA ILE A 843 -0.30 -0.61 -16.50
C ILE A 843 0.72 -0.73 -15.36
N LEU A 844 1.31 0.40 -14.99
CA LEU A 844 2.14 0.53 -13.80
C LEU A 844 1.21 0.62 -12.59
N ASN A 845 0.89 -0.51 -11.98
CA ASN A 845 0.35 -0.51 -10.63
C ASN A 845 1.54 -0.50 -9.65
N GLY A 846 1.61 0.52 -8.80
CA GLY A 846 2.60 0.70 -7.76
C GLY A 846 2.10 0.28 -6.38
N PRO A 847 2.25 -1.00 -5.97
CA PRO A 847 1.90 -1.47 -4.64
C PRO A 847 2.55 -0.63 -3.55
N LYS A 848 1.80 -0.40 -2.46
CA LYS A 848 2.19 0.52 -1.37
C LYS A 848 1.80 0.03 0.02
N HIS A 849 2.46 0.42 1.10
CA HIS A 849 3.70 1.21 1.14
C HIS A 849 4.80 0.26 1.61
N ILE A 850 5.81 0.05 0.78
CA ILE A 850 6.92 -0.81 1.18
C ILE A 850 7.77 -0.08 2.21
N GLY A 851 7.99 -0.71 3.38
CA GLY A 851 8.78 -0.14 4.46
C GLY A 851 8.11 -0.08 5.83
N PHE A 852 7.21 -1.02 6.16
CA PHE A 852 6.65 -1.19 7.52
C PHE A 852 5.77 0.00 7.99
N ASN A 853 4.87 0.46 7.11
CA ASN A 853 3.90 1.51 7.42
C ASN A 853 2.65 0.97 8.16
N ASP A 854 2.87 0.13 9.17
CA ASP A 854 1.80 -0.63 9.83
C ASP A 854 1.14 0.10 11.02
N GLN A 855 1.45 1.39 11.16
CA GLN A 855 0.79 2.35 12.04
C GLN A 855 0.73 3.74 11.39
N GLU A 856 -0.43 4.37 11.40
CA GLU A 856 -0.58 5.75 10.90
C GLU A 856 -0.09 6.82 11.90
N HIS A 857 -0.14 6.53 13.20
CA HIS A 857 0.32 7.45 14.24
C HIS A 857 1.79 7.76 14.06
N ASN A 858 2.08 9.05 13.85
CA ASN A 858 3.40 9.56 13.52
C ASN A 858 4.10 8.80 12.36
N ARG A 859 3.33 8.28 11.39
CA ARG A 859 3.86 7.66 10.16
C ARG A 859 4.87 8.55 9.42
N ASN A 860 4.76 9.87 9.61
CA ASN A 860 5.78 10.84 9.20
C ASN A 860 7.00 10.79 10.12
N GLY A 861 7.78 9.71 10.03
CA GLY A 861 9.13 9.63 10.60
C GLY A 861 9.30 8.78 11.87
N VAL A 862 8.27 8.08 12.35
CA VAL A 862 8.45 7.04 13.38
C VAL A 862 9.51 6.02 12.96
N ALA A 863 10.43 5.71 13.86
CA ALA A 863 11.47 4.69 13.71
C ALA A 863 10.96 3.31 14.11
N ALA A 864 10.73 2.44 13.13
CA ALA A 864 10.40 1.03 13.37
C ALA A 864 11.68 0.21 13.52
N TYR A 865 11.99 -0.23 14.74
CA TYR A 865 13.13 -1.10 15.03
C TYR A 865 12.72 -2.57 15.02
N MET A 866 13.48 -3.39 14.29
CA MET A 866 13.25 -4.82 14.10
C MET A 866 14.54 -5.56 13.74
N ASN A 867 14.55 -6.89 13.89
CA ASN A 867 15.62 -7.71 13.34
C ASN A 867 15.40 -8.02 11.85
N GLU A 868 16.46 -8.43 11.14
CA GLU A 868 16.39 -8.64 9.69
C GLU A 868 15.55 -9.87 9.30
N GLN A 869 15.40 -10.87 10.19
CA GLN A 869 14.48 -11.97 9.93
C GLN A 869 13.04 -11.46 9.79
N LYS A 870 12.57 -10.64 10.73
CA LYS A 870 11.26 -9.99 10.64
C LYS A 870 11.17 -9.20 9.34
N MET A 871 12.15 -8.34 9.07
CA MET A 871 12.18 -7.50 7.88
C MET A 871 11.94 -8.31 6.59
N ARG A 872 12.65 -9.43 6.43
CA ARG A 872 12.62 -10.27 5.22
C ARG A 872 11.44 -11.24 5.15
N GLU A 873 10.87 -11.64 6.28
CA GLU A 873 9.81 -12.66 6.35
C GLU A 873 8.40 -12.10 6.58
N THR A 874 8.25 -10.80 6.85
CA THR A 874 6.95 -10.12 7.00
C THR A 874 6.64 -9.19 5.83
N ASP A 875 6.71 -7.87 5.96
CA ASP A 875 6.25 -6.92 4.94
C ASP A 875 6.96 -7.15 3.61
N LEU A 876 8.29 -7.28 3.59
CA LEU A 876 9.01 -7.54 2.33
C LEU A 876 8.54 -8.83 1.67
N ARG A 877 8.22 -9.87 2.44
CA ARG A 877 7.65 -11.11 1.90
C ARG A 877 6.28 -10.84 1.27
N GLY A 878 5.45 -9.99 1.87
CA GLY A 878 4.16 -9.54 1.31
C GLY A 878 4.30 -8.85 -0.05
N PHE A 879 5.34 -8.05 -0.26
CA PHE A 879 5.59 -7.37 -1.55
C PHE A 879 6.32 -8.25 -2.57
N GLN A 880 7.10 -9.23 -2.14
CA GLN A 880 8.00 -10.01 -3.00
C GLN A 880 7.28 -10.67 -4.19
N GLY A 881 6.07 -11.21 -3.99
CA GLY A 881 5.31 -11.84 -5.07
C GLY A 881 4.88 -10.85 -6.16
N ALA A 882 4.48 -9.65 -5.75
CA ALA A 882 4.12 -8.57 -6.67
C ALA A 882 5.33 -8.03 -7.44
N LEU A 883 6.46 -7.82 -6.77
CA LEU A 883 7.61 -7.14 -7.35
C LEU A 883 8.55 -8.08 -8.10
N GLU A 884 8.84 -9.26 -7.54
CA GLU A 884 9.77 -10.23 -8.10
C GLU A 884 9.05 -11.23 -9.02
N ASP A 885 8.04 -11.95 -8.52
CA ASP A 885 7.43 -13.05 -9.28
C ASP A 885 6.49 -12.55 -10.40
N ALA A 886 5.72 -11.50 -10.15
CA ALA A 886 4.85 -10.88 -11.14
C ALA A 886 5.57 -9.84 -12.02
N GLN A 887 6.83 -9.51 -11.70
CA GLN A 887 7.66 -8.50 -12.37
C GLN A 887 7.00 -7.12 -12.36
N GLY A 888 6.53 -6.67 -11.20
CA GLY A 888 5.89 -5.36 -11.02
C GLY A 888 6.67 -4.21 -11.66
N MET A 889 5.94 -3.21 -12.15
CA MET A 889 6.53 -2.06 -12.86
C MET A 889 6.65 -0.80 -12.01
N ALA A 890 5.98 -0.70 -10.87
CA ALA A 890 6.10 0.42 -9.95
C ALA A 890 6.03 -0.06 -8.49
N VAL A 891 6.51 0.76 -7.56
CA VAL A 891 6.35 0.57 -6.11
C VAL A 891 6.47 1.92 -5.42
N MET A 892 5.66 2.14 -4.38
CA MET A 892 5.72 3.34 -3.54
C MET A 892 6.27 3.01 -2.16
N VAL A 893 7.29 3.77 -1.75
CA VAL A 893 8.00 3.63 -0.48
C VAL A 893 7.31 4.39 0.63
N ALA A 894 7.23 3.81 1.82
CA ALA A 894 6.55 4.37 2.97
C ALA A 894 7.12 5.69 3.50
N PHE A 895 6.28 6.39 4.27
CA PHE A 895 6.65 7.61 4.97
C PHE A 895 7.58 7.41 6.13
N ASN A 896 7.57 6.27 6.83
CA ASN A 896 8.25 6.09 8.11
C ASN A 896 9.76 5.81 7.95
N ARG A 897 10.39 5.38 9.04
CA ARG A 897 11.79 4.91 9.08
C ARG A 897 11.87 3.42 9.34
N ILE A 898 12.90 2.82 8.78
CA ILE A 898 13.39 1.48 9.09
C ILE A 898 14.62 1.68 9.97
N GLY A 899 14.52 1.36 11.25
CA GLY A 899 15.43 1.83 12.27
C GLY A 899 15.56 3.36 12.26
N ALA A 900 16.79 3.87 12.24
CA ALA A 900 17.06 5.30 12.20
C ALA A 900 16.94 5.93 10.80
N THR A 901 16.78 5.13 9.75
CA THR A 901 16.89 5.55 8.35
C THR A 901 15.52 5.71 7.71
N ASN A 902 15.23 6.85 7.09
CA ASN A 902 14.02 7.05 6.27
C ASN A 902 13.88 5.89 5.25
N ALA A 903 12.69 5.31 5.10
CA ALA A 903 12.47 4.20 4.18
C ALA A 903 12.91 4.56 2.73
N SER A 904 12.70 5.80 2.30
CA SER A 904 13.13 6.32 0.98
C SER A 904 14.65 6.57 0.86
N HIS A 905 15.40 6.47 1.96
CA HIS A 905 16.87 6.57 1.99
C HIS A 905 17.54 5.20 2.20
N HIS A 906 16.76 4.12 2.39
CA HIS A 906 17.28 2.86 2.89
C HIS A 906 17.89 2.00 1.76
N VAL A 907 19.20 2.15 1.54
CA VAL A 907 19.97 1.44 0.48
C VAL A 907 19.88 -0.09 0.61
N GLY A 908 19.81 -0.65 1.83
CA GLY A 908 19.66 -2.09 2.04
C GLY A 908 18.40 -2.64 1.36
N MET A 909 17.22 -2.14 1.74
CA MET A 909 15.93 -2.44 1.11
C MET A 909 15.88 -2.10 -0.38
N LEU A 910 16.08 -0.82 -0.76
CA LEU A 910 15.73 -0.37 -2.11
C LEU A 910 16.74 -0.77 -3.19
N LYS A 911 18.03 -0.77 -2.86
CA LYS A 911 19.08 -1.15 -3.81
C LYS A 911 19.42 -2.63 -3.69
N THR A 912 19.84 -3.07 -2.50
CA THR A 912 20.39 -4.42 -2.35
C THR A 912 19.29 -5.47 -2.47
N ILE A 913 18.19 -5.34 -1.74
CA ILE A 913 17.10 -6.32 -1.82
C ILE A 913 16.31 -6.16 -3.11
N LEU A 914 15.77 -4.97 -3.39
CA LEU A 914 14.89 -4.77 -4.54
C LEU A 914 15.64 -4.86 -5.88
N ARG A 915 16.64 -4.00 -6.15
CA ARG A 915 17.34 -3.99 -7.44
C ARG A 915 18.21 -5.24 -7.61
N ASP A 916 19.05 -5.55 -6.63
CA ASP A 916 20.12 -6.53 -6.80
C ASP A 916 19.66 -7.97 -6.50
N GLU A 917 18.99 -8.24 -5.37
CA GLU A 917 18.53 -9.60 -5.02
C GLU A 917 17.25 -10.00 -5.76
N TRP A 918 16.26 -9.12 -5.89
CA TRP A 918 14.99 -9.41 -6.57
C TRP A 918 15.00 -9.06 -8.07
N GLY A 919 16.06 -8.43 -8.57
CA GLY A 919 16.16 -8.06 -9.99
C GLY A 919 15.11 -7.03 -10.44
N TYR A 920 14.58 -6.23 -9.51
CA TYR A 920 13.49 -5.30 -9.79
C TYR A 920 13.93 -4.18 -10.72
N THR A 921 13.28 -4.03 -11.88
CA THR A 921 13.59 -2.99 -12.87
C THR A 921 12.58 -1.84 -12.92
N GLY A 922 11.52 -1.89 -12.11
CA GLY A 922 10.43 -0.92 -12.14
C GLY A 922 10.76 0.45 -11.56
N VAL A 923 9.77 1.34 -11.59
CA VAL A 923 9.78 2.65 -10.92
C VAL A 923 9.79 2.46 -9.40
N ILE A 924 10.59 3.25 -8.70
CA ILE A 924 10.56 3.38 -7.23
C ILE A 924 10.22 4.83 -6.93
N SER A 925 9.03 5.06 -6.38
CA SER A 925 8.60 6.38 -5.94
C SER A 925 8.66 6.50 -4.43
N THR A 926 8.99 7.69 -3.93
CA THR A 926 8.61 8.02 -2.55
C THR A 926 7.09 8.09 -2.43
N ASP A 927 6.55 8.00 -1.21
CA ASP A 927 5.27 8.62 -0.88
C ASP A 927 5.38 10.16 -1.00
N MET A 928 4.26 10.87 -0.88
CA MET A 928 4.15 12.30 -1.12
C MET A 928 5.08 13.15 -0.23
N MET A 929 6.17 13.65 -0.82
CA MET A 929 7.11 14.56 -0.21
C MET A 929 6.43 15.88 0.14
N ASN A 930 6.49 16.23 1.43
CA ASN A 930 5.88 17.44 1.98
C ASN A 930 6.79 18.20 2.97
N ASN A 931 7.95 17.62 3.31
CA ASN A 931 8.93 18.16 4.24
C ASN A 931 10.35 17.94 3.68
N SER A 932 10.97 19.02 3.20
CA SER A 932 12.29 19.02 2.58
C SER A 932 13.44 18.77 3.56
N TYR A 933 13.23 18.86 4.87
CA TYR A 933 14.25 18.54 5.87
C TYR A 933 14.26 17.05 6.23
N TYR A 934 13.13 16.39 5.98
CA TYR A 934 12.87 14.96 6.21
C TYR A 934 13.30 14.09 5.04
N PHE A 935 13.00 14.53 3.81
CA PHE A 935 13.42 13.93 2.54
C PHE A 935 14.68 14.63 2.02
N THR A 936 15.72 13.86 1.71
CA THR A 936 17.03 14.41 1.32
C THR A 936 17.42 13.91 -0.08
N PRO A 937 17.59 14.82 -1.07
CA PRO A 937 17.85 14.52 -2.48
C PRO A 937 18.91 13.46 -2.70
N GLU A 938 20.10 13.68 -2.14
CA GLU A 938 21.25 12.83 -2.36
C GLU A 938 21.07 11.43 -1.78
N SER A 939 20.43 11.29 -0.62
CA SER A 939 20.16 9.97 -0.02
C SER A 939 19.10 9.20 -0.81
N MET A 940 18.06 9.87 -1.30
CA MET A 940 17.02 9.24 -2.14
C MET A 940 17.61 8.74 -3.47
N ILE A 941 18.41 9.58 -4.14
CA ILE A 941 19.10 9.20 -5.39
C ILE A 941 19.98 7.97 -5.16
N MET A 942 20.79 7.98 -4.09
CA MET A 942 21.68 6.87 -3.79
C MET A 942 20.95 5.59 -3.36
N ALA A 943 19.73 5.71 -2.82
CA ALA A 943 18.84 4.60 -2.53
C ALA A 943 18.03 4.12 -3.75
N THR A 944 18.29 4.64 -4.95
CA THR A 944 17.67 4.24 -6.23
C THR A 944 16.22 4.66 -6.45
N VAL A 945 15.75 5.66 -5.69
CA VAL A 945 14.48 6.36 -5.96
C VAL A 945 14.53 6.93 -7.38
N THR A 946 13.52 6.61 -8.19
CA THR A 946 13.44 7.06 -9.59
C THR A 946 12.67 8.36 -9.73
N GLN A 947 11.77 8.63 -8.80
CA GLN A 947 10.98 9.85 -8.75
C GLN A 947 10.51 10.13 -7.32
N VAL A 948 10.43 11.40 -6.95
CA VAL A 948 9.79 11.86 -5.72
C VAL A 948 8.36 12.25 -6.05
N ALA A 949 7.39 11.74 -5.29
CA ALA A 949 6.01 12.17 -5.42
C ALA A 949 5.82 13.53 -4.74
N ASP A 950 5.23 14.52 -5.42
CA ASP A 950 4.89 15.84 -4.86
C ASP A 950 3.70 16.48 -5.62
N PHE A 951 3.23 17.65 -5.20
CA PHE A 951 2.12 18.38 -5.85
C PHE A 951 2.55 19.24 -7.06
N GLY A 952 3.84 19.30 -7.33
CA GLY A 952 4.45 20.01 -8.44
C GLY A 952 4.35 19.26 -9.76
N GLY A 953 4.92 19.90 -10.78
CA GLY A 953 5.03 19.34 -12.12
C GLY A 953 5.70 20.36 -13.03
N ASN A 954 6.52 19.90 -13.96
CA ASN A 954 7.46 20.69 -14.76
C ASN A 954 8.51 21.42 -13.90
N ASP A 955 9.01 20.73 -12.87
CA ASP A 955 10.00 21.20 -11.88
C ASP A 955 11.30 20.37 -11.94
N ASN A 956 11.54 19.62 -13.02
CA ASN A 956 12.72 18.78 -13.25
C ASN A 956 14.09 19.50 -13.37
N HIS A 957 14.20 20.76 -12.94
CA HIS A 957 15.42 21.56 -12.98
C HIS A 957 15.81 22.02 -11.58
N ILE A 958 17.08 21.85 -11.21
CA ILE A 958 17.62 22.22 -9.89
C ILE A 958 18.08 23.68 -9.81
N ASN A 959 17.63 24.54 -10.74
CA ASN A 959 18.03 25.95 -10.85
C ASN A 959 16.84 26.93 -10.86
N LEU A 960 15.63 26.45 -10.56
CA LEU A 960 14.40 27.23 -10.60
C LEU A 960 14.21 28.16 -9.38
N GLY A 961 14.98 27.94 -8.32
CA GLY A 961 14.98 28.74 -7.09
C GLY A 961 15.82 30.01 -7.16
N ASP A 962 15.67 30.85 -6.12
CA ASP A 962 16.38 32.13 -6.01
C ASP A 962 17.91 31.94 -5.99
N GLY A 963 18.60 32.55 -6.95
CA GLY A 963 20.06 32.47 -7.06
C GLY A 963 20.57 31.30 -7.90
N GLY A 964 19.68 30.59 -8.61
CA GLY A 964 20.05 29.46 -9.49
C GLY A 964 20.31 28.16 -8.73
N VAL A 965 19.65 28.02 -7.58
CA VAL A 965 19.63 26.80 -6.76
C VAL A 965 18.27 26.13 -6.90
N ASP A 966 18.11 24.96 -6.30
CA ASP A 966 16.85 24.26 -6.25
C ASP A 966 15.80 25.02 -5.44
N ALA A 967 14.54 25.01 -5.88
CA ALA A 967 13.47 25.75 -5.23
C ALA A 967 13.08 25.19 -3.84
N THR A 968 13.28 23.88 -3.64
CA THR A 968 12.91 23.16 -2.41
C THR A 968 14.14 22.93 -1.52
N TRP A 969 15.27 22.54 -2.13
CA TRP A 969 16.53 22.26 -1.43
C TRP A 969 17.63 23.22 -1.86
N ALA A 970 17.62 24.45 -1.34
CA ALA A 970 18.53 25.53 -1.76
C ALA A 970 20.06 25.24 -1.70
N TYR A 971 20.51 24.13 -1.10
CA TYR A 971 21.91 23.67 -1.16
C TYR A 971 22.24 22.81 -2.39
N ILE A 972 21.23 22.35 -3.11
CA ILE A 972 21.32 21.66 -4.39
C ILE A 972 21.34 22.70 -5.51
N SER A 973 22.31 22.56 -6.40
CA SER A 973 22.52 23.39 -7.59
C SER A 973 23.46 22.64 -8.52
N GLU A 974 23.51 23.01 -9.79
CA GLU A 974 24.48 22.42 -10.73
C GLU A 974 25.93 22.56 -10.20
N ASP A 975 26.26 23.71 -9.60
CA ASP A 975 27.59 23.95 -9.02
C ASP A 975 27.93 23.03 -7.85
N SER A 976 26.94 22.66 -7.02
CA SER A 976 27.16 21.77 -5.88
C SER A 976 27.25 20.30 -6.29
N VAL A 977 26.54 19.86 -7.33
CA VAL A 977 26.49 18.44 -7.74
C VAL A 977 27.43 18.07 -8.89
N LYS A 978 27.86 19.01 -9.74
CA LYS A 978 28.67 18.69 -10.93
C LYS A 978 30.04 18.05 -10.64
N ASN A 979 30.53 18.17 -9.41
CA ASN A 979 31.77 17.55 -8.96
C ASN A 979 31.55 16.24 -8.17
N ASP A 980 30.35 15.65 -8.29
CA ASP A 980 30.05 14.30 -7.80
C ASP A 980 29.45 13.42 -8.92
N ALA A 981 30.32 12.87 -9.75
CA ALA A 981 29.94 11.92 -10.79
C ALA A 981 29.22 10.68 -10.24
N THR A 982 29.40 10.32 -8.96
CA THR A 982 28.68 9.19 -8.36
C THR A 982 27.19 9.50 -8.29
N LEU A 983 26.87 10.67 -7.71
CA LEU A 983 25.50 11.12 -7.52
C LEU A 983 24.79 11.34 -8.86
N VAL A 984 25.44 12.07 -9.78
CA VAL A 984 24.86 12.38 -11.09
C VAL A 984 24.64 11.12 -11.93
N ASN A 985 25.61 10.20 -11.94
CA ASN A 985 25.44 8.94 -12.69
C ASN A 985 24.40 8.03 -12.04
N GLN A 986 24.28 8.01 -10.71
CA GLN A 986 23.21 7.30 -10.05
C GLN A 986 21.84 7.89 -10.39
N ALA A 987 21.69 9.23 -10.46
CA ALA A 987 20.45 9.85 -10.90
C ALA A 987 20.08 9.47 -12.35
N ARG A 988 21.07 9.46 -13.26
CA ARG A 988 20.87 8.98 -14.65
C ARG A 988 20.49 7.50 -14.70
N GLU A 989 21.09 6.66 -13.85
CA GLU A 989 20.73 5.24 -13.73
C GLU A 989 19.29 5.08 -13.20
N ASN A 990 18.87 5.91 -12.25
CA ASN A 990 17.49 5.89 -11.75
C ASN A 990 16.49 6.26 -12.87
N LEU A 991 16.82 7.28 -13.69
CA LEU A 991 16.03 7.63 -14.88
C LEU A 991 16.07 6.55 -15.97
N LYS A 992 17.16 5.77 -16.06
CA LYS A 992 17.24 4.60 -16.95
C LYS A 992 16.18 3.56 -16.59
N TYR A 993 16.03 3.24 -15.31
CA TYR A 993 14.97 2.34 -14.84
C TYR A 993 13.56 2.88 -15.14
N GLN A 994 13.32 4.17 -14.89
CA GLN A 994 12.03 4.80 -15.19
C GLN A 994 11.70 4.71 -16.69
N LEU A 995 12.63 5.14 -17.56
CA LEU A 995 12.43 5.11 -19.01
C LEU A 995 12.32 3.68 -19.54
N TYR A 996 13.15 2.75 -19.06
CA TYR A 996 13.05 1.33 -19.43
C TYR A 996 11.68 0.74 -19.09
N THR A 997 11.15 1.09 -17.92
CA THR A 997 9.81 0.68 -17.48
C THR A 997 8.73 1.27 -18.38
N PHE A 998 8.78 2.58 -18.64
CA PHE A 998 7.84 3.25 -19.55
C PHE A 998 7.86 2.62 -20.94
N ALA A 999 9.04 2.23 -21.44
CA ALA A 999 9.17 1.56 -22.73
C ALA A 999 8.58 0.15 -22.75
N ASN A 1000 8.50 -0.53 -21.60
CA ASN A 1000 7.90 -1.85 -21.46
C ASN A 1000 6.42 -1.82 -21.09
N SER A 1001 5.82 -0.63 -20.94
CA SER A 1001 4.44 -0.45 -20.53
C SER A 1001 3.55 0.17 -21.63
N ALA A 1002 2.29 0.43 -21.29
CA ALA A 1002 1.32 1.14 -22.12
C ALA A 1002 1.59 2.65 -22.22
N VAL A 1003 2.56 3.16 -21.47
CA VAL A 1003 3.08 4.53 -21.64
C VAL A 1003 3.59 4.76 -23.06
N MET A 1004 4.06 3.71 -23.77
CA MET A 1004 4.43 3.80 -25.19
C MET A 1004 3.27 4.14 -26.14
N ASN A 1005 2.01 4.03 -25.69
CA ASN A 1005 0.86 4.48 -26.47
C ASN A 1005 0.80 6.02 -26.57
N VAL A 1006 1.53 6.70 -25.70
CA VAL A 1006 1.58 8.15 -25.60
C VAL A 1006 2.84 8.70 -26.22
N SER A 1007 2.69 9.80 -26.96
CA SER A 1007 3.79 10.66 -27.38
C SER A 1007 3.56 12.09 -26.91
N THR A 1008 4.60 12.74 -26.43
CA THR A 1008 4.54 14.15 -26.02
C THR A 1008 5.35 14.97 -27.01
N VAL A 1009 4.69 15.91 -27.69
CA VAL A 1009 5.37 16.84 -28.60
C VAL A 1009 5.31 18.25 -28.07
N ARG A 1010 6.44 18.95 -28.18
CA ARG A 1010 6.48 20.39 -27.88
C ARG A 1010 5.76 21.17 -28.98
N VAL A 1011 4.91 22.11 -28.56
CA VAL A 1011 4.17 23.01 -29.45
C VAL A 1011 4.59 24.46 -29.22
N ASP A 1012 4.84 25.15 -30.33
CA ASP A 1012 5.19 26.56 -30.31
C ASP A 1012 3.95 27.43 -30.03
N THR A 1013 3.82 27.85 -28.77
CA THR A 1013 2.83 28.85 -28.32
C THR A 1013 3.03 30.19 -29.01
N TRP A 1014 2.06 31.09 -28.91
CA TRP A 1014 2.17 32.41 -29.55
C TRP A 1014 3.36 33.21 -28.99
N TRP A 1015 3.64 33.08 -27.68
CA TRP A 1015 4.72 33.79 -27.01
C TRP A 1015 6.09 33.19 -27.37
N ASP A 1016 6.17 31.86 -27.52
CA ASP A 1016 7.40 31.17 -27.95
C ASP A 1016 7.76 31.57 -29.39
N LYS A 1017 6.77 31.59 -30.29
CA LYS A 1017 6.93 32.09 -31.67
C LYS A 1017 7.43 33.54 -31.68
N ALA A 1018 6.92 34.40 -30.80
CA ALA A 1018 7.34 35.79 -30.73
C ALA A 1018 8.81 35.93 -30.29
N LEU A 1019 9.25 35.16 -29.28
CA LEU A 1019 10.64 35.15 -28.80
C LEU A 1019 11.59 34.59 -29.87
N LYS A 1020 11.26 33.43 -30.46
CA LYS A 1020 12.04 32.82 -31.56
C LYS A 1020 12.17 33.75 -32.76
N THR A 1021 11.08 34.42 -33.14
CA THR A 1021 11.08 35.40 -34.24
C THR A 1021 11.95 36.60 -33.90
N THR A 1022 11.84 37.15 -32.69
CA THR A 1022 12.65 38.29 -32.23
C THR A 1022 14.13 37.96 -32.25
N ARG A 1023 14.51 36.78 -31.75
CA ARG A 1023 15.90 36.28 -31.77
C ARG A 1023 16.43 36.14 -33.18
N THR A 1024 15.66 35.53 -34.07
CA THR A 1024 16.06 35.30 -35.46
C THR A 1024 16.22 36.63 -36.22
N VAL A 1025 15.21 37.50 -36.15
CA VAL A 1025 15.22 38.80 -36.84
C VAL A 1025 16.33 39.70 -36.31
N SER A 1026 16.50 39.79 -34.99
CA SER A 1026 17.59 40.59 -34.40
C SER A 1026 18.97 40.02 -34.70
N GLY A 1027 19.12 38.69 -34.78
CA GLY A 1027 20.35 38.01 -35.20
C GLY A 1027 20.74 38.33 -36.63
N VAL A 1028 19.81 38.15 -37.57
CA VAL A 1028 20.02 38.49 -39.00
C VAL A 1028 20.31 39.98 -39.15
N ALA A 1029 19.53 40.84 -38.51
CA ALA A 1029 19.74 42.29 -38.55
C ALA A 1029 21.13 42.67 -38.01
N THR A 1030 21.55 42.07 -36.91
CA THR A 1030 22.89 42.29 -36.34
C THR A 1030 23.98 41.90 -37.33
N GLY A 1031 23.90 40.70 -37.93
CA GLY A 1031 24.85 40.25 -38.95
C GLY A 1031 24.92 41.21 -40.15
N VAL A 1032 23.77 41.62 -40.68
CA VAL A 1032 23.68 42.56 -41.81
C VAL A 1032 24.28 43.92 -41.46
N PHE A 1033 23.94 44.49 -40.30
CA PHE A 1033 24.43 45.82 -39.91
C PHE A 1033 25.90 45.82 -39.51
N VAL A 1034 26.43 44.73 -38.93
CA VAL A 1034 27.86 44.54 -38.70
C VAL A 1034 28.61 44.47 -40.03
N LEU A 1035 28.13 43.68 -40.99
CA LEU A 1035 28.75 43.59 -42.32
C LEU A 1035 28.70 44.94 -43.05
N ALA A 1036 27.58 45.65 -43.00
CA ALA A 1036 27.45 46.99 -43.57
C ALA A 1036 28.37 48.00 -42.88
N TRP A 1037 28.49 47.95 -41.56
CA TRP A 1037 29.42 48.78 -40.80
C TRP A 1037 30.87 48.51 -41.20
N LEU A 1038 31.28 47.25 -41.31
CA LEU A 1038 32.62 46.85 -41.76
C LEU A 1038 32.87 47.33 -43.21
N ALA A 1039 31.91 47.12 -44.11
CA ALA A 1039 32.02 47.58 -45.50
C ALA A 1039 32.19 49.10 -45.61
N PHE A 1040 31.38 49.88 -44.89
CA PHE A 1040 31.48 51.35 -44.89
C PHE A 1040 32.72 51.87 -44.14
N SER A 1041 33.26 51.11 -43.19
CA SER A 1041 34.49 51.44 -42.47
C SER A 1041 35.75 51.15 -43.29
N LEU A 1042 35.69 50.16 -44.17
CA LEU A 1042 36.80 49.71 -45.02
C LEU A 1042 36.81 50.37 -46.42
N MET A 1043 35.76 51.11 -46.79
CA MET A 1043 35.73 51.87 -48.05
C MET A 1043 36.76 53.02 -48.05
N PRO A 1044 37.68 53.08 -49.03
CA PRO A 1044 38.72 54.10 -49.06
C PRO A 1044 38.13 55.51 -49.25
N GLU A 1045 38.63 56.50 -48.49
CA GLU A 1045 38.25 57.90 -48.67
C GLU A 1045 38.69 58.38 -50.06
N LYS A 1046 37.73 58.78 -50.92
CA LYS A 1046 38.07 59.55 -52.13
C LYS A 1046 38.72 60.86 -51.69
N LYS A 1047 40.03 60.99 -51.95
CA LYS A 1047 40.75 62.28 -51.88
C LYS A 1047 40.01 63.30 -52.74
N LYS A 1048 39.67 64.45 -52.16
CA LYS A 1048 39.30 65.65 -52.92
C LYS A 1048 40.55 66.13 -53.65
N GLU A 1049 40.51 66.23 -54.96
CA GLU A 1049 41.46 67.06 -55.72
C GLU A 1049 41.19 68.53 -55.39
N GLU A 1050 42.26 69.28 -55.17
CA GLU A 1050 42.29 70.73 -54.86
C GLU A 1050 42.03 71.55 -56.14
N GLU A 1051 41.26 72.63 -55.98
CA GLU A 1051 41.33 73.84 -56.83
C GLU A 1051 41.64 75.03 -55.92
#